data_AF-A0A3M6UXU6-F1
#
_entry.id   AF-A0A3M6UXU6-F1
#
_cell.length_a   1.000
_cell.length_b   1.000
_cell.length_c   1.000
_cell.angle_alpha   90.00
_cell.angle_beta   90.00
_cell.angle_gamma   90.00
#
_symmetry.space_group_name_H-M   'P 1'
#
loop_
_entity.id
_entity.type
_entity.pdbx_description
1 polymer ?
#
loop_
_entity_poly.entity_id
_entity_poly.type
_entity_poly.pdbx_seq_one_letter_code
_entity_poly.pdbx_strand_id
1 'polypeptide(L)'
;MAAGNSFGRGGSNVQVFLSEATLTPSFEVESFKRKNNVITITARSLKALKKLSYLYCEWIKDNAEEMDEHFVENLCYSFNEHRSLYPHRLALTFGTAFEASHSLEAFADDFAGWQTFVAYAKVTSSDRKVVFMFGGQGLEWYAMGRQLMEYETVFKEAILTVGRLLKDMGETWSLEDELMAPKDVSQMTECYIAQTATFAVQYATAQLLKSWKILPSAVIGQSFGELAAACVSGIITVKEALQLVVIRSTLHDSCPKNGGMAALGLCEAKARDLLLNLRLNATLDIAAVNDADGVTVAGDLKFIEALGEHLSVNARDVYWRVYGTNRAFHSSQMEPIKIPFQEALKRVQLKPQLSKIPMYSCVEGEIVSGQQLNNDYWWRNIRCPVRFYSAMKHLLRDGYRQIIEISMQPFLFRHVNRIALQENLTERERPVVFTTLPHKTVPIEDQHKYFLQNTVCKLFTVGFPIHWNSVEGNRSARFIRSETSPRLESSSCYREHPPQPKEQPISSRETIKRPTHPYLSKVKTTDLCLRLHCWETENDLLNITSLKNHDLIEGGAVMSGVAYREMAFAMVNDKFVHILSLDLGNVKLSSPPTLPKTQVGSLSPRLLTTGSSENWGEVRNPAAPYVQLIVKEQRHGSYFLGEYSYGRFQSVEYPVIDTLPWSSRSQNITIRLFSITKDGRLTSRHVQTLREALLKNQTIFNKEYQEWQPAEVRRPLSFLKCQNNRFLPRNPTTYGIEEVWSQLVDKGSTVLVCPGDHYSLSELPRAQVTGGILATAPAINCCMLLPELPTLPRMFTQRRAVEKLSGGVHVGVFLHSKREPYVVQPGRIFSSALK
;
A
#
# COMPACT_ATOMS: atom_id res chain seq x y z
N MET A 1 3.87 -32.83 23.09
CA MET A 1 2.43 -32.59 23.29
C MET A 1 2.29 -31.53 24.37
N ALA A 2 1.42 -30.53 24.18
CA ALA A 2 1.14 -29.43 25.09
C ALA A 2 -0.36 -29.37 25.38
N ALA A 3 -0.76 -28.86 26.55
CA ALA A 3 -2.16 -28.66 26.91
C ALA A 3 -2.41 -27.18 27.25
N GLY A 4 -3.46 -26.59 26.68
CA GLY A 4 -3.91 -25.23 26.98
C GLY A 4 -5.29 -25.24 27.62
N ASN A 5 -5.44 -24.53 28.75
CA ASN A 5 -6.70 -24.43 29.49
C ASN A 5 -7.25 -23.01 29.45
N SER A 6 -8.57 -22.87 29.28
CA SER A 6 -9.29 -21.62 29.41
C SER A 6 -10.50 -21.82 30.32
N PHE A 7 -10.53 -21.09 31.44
CA PHE A 7 -11.59 -21.19 32.44
C PHE A 7 -12.38 -19.88 32.45
N GLY A 8 -13.62 -19.94 31.95
CA GLY A 8 -14.55 -18.83 31.98
C GLY A 8 -15.09 -18.61 33.39
N ARG A 9 -15.24 -17.34 33.79
CA ARG A 9 -15.72 -16.94 35.13
C ARG A 9 -17.11 -17.52 35.51
N GLY A 10 -17.90 -17.97 34.52
CA GLY A 10 -19.19 -18.65 34.73
C GLY A 10 -19.12 -20.18 34.84
N GLY A 11 -17.93 -20.79 34.87
CA GLY A 11 -17.74 -22.24 34.95
C GLY A 11 -17.59 -22.97 33.61
N SER A 12 -17.54 -22.23 32.49
CA SER A 12 -17.25 -22.81 31.18
C SER A 12 -15.75 -23.07 31.03
N ASN A 13 -15.37 -24.35 31.05
CA ASN A 13 -13.98 -24.78 31.00
C ASN A 13 -13.69 -25.40 29.62
N VAL A 14 -12.63 -24.97 28.96
CA VAL A 14 -12.14 -25.54 27.71
C VAL A 14 -10.69 -25.97 27.89
N GLN A 15 -10.39 -27.21 27.51
CA GLN A 15 -9.04 -27.76 27.48
C GLN A 15 -8.73 -28.21 26.05
N VAL A 16 -7.57 -27.80 25.54
CA VAL A 16 -7.09 -28.16 24.20
C VAL A 16 -5.75 -28.87 24.35
N PHE A 17 -5.63 -30.04 23.73
CA PHE A 17 -4.36 -30.75 23.61
C PHE A 17 -3.78 -30.51 22.22
N LEU A 18 -2.53 -30.08 22.16
CA LEU A 18 -1.77 -29.83 20.95
C LEU A 18 -0.62 -30.83 20.88
N SER A 19 -0.52 -31.57 19.79
CA SER A 19 0.70 -32.30 19.44
C SER A 19 1.44 -31.53 18.36
N GLU A 20 2.77 -31.54 18.43
CA GLU A 20 3.59 -31.09 17.31
C GLU A 20 3.27 -31.97 16.10
N ALA A 21 3.11 -31.35 14.93
CA ALA A 21 2.95 -32.09 13.70
C ALA A 21 4.29 -32.74 13.36
N THR A 22 4.38 -34.07 13.46
CA THR A 22 5.53 -34.82 12.96
C THR A 22 5.58 -34.64 11.44
N LEU A 23 6.53 -33.83 10.98
CA LEU A 23 6.83 -33.70 9.56
C LEU A 23 7.24 -35.08 9.06
N THR A 24 6.42 -35.69 8.20
CA THR A 24 6.86 -36.87 7.45
C THR A 24 8.09 -36.45 6.65
N PRO A 25 9.23 -37.14 6.75
CA PRO A 25 10.37 -36.82 5.92
C PRO A 25 9.91 -36.90 4.47
N SER A 26 9.86 -35.74 3.81
CA SER A 26 9.63 -35.66 2.38
C SER A 26 10.79 -36.41 1.73
N PHE A 27 10.47 -37.40 0.89
CA PHE A 27 11.48 -38.05 0.04
C PHE A 27 12.34 -36.97 -0.61
N GLU A 28 13.66 -37.17 -0.62
CA GLU A 28 14.59 -36.34 -1.38
C GLU A 28 14.15 -36.37 -2.84
N VAL A 29 13.38 -35.37 -3.24
CA VAL A 29 13.14 -35.05 -4.64
C VAL A 29 14.39 -34.29 -5.07
N GLU A 30 15.06 -34.73 -6.14
CA GLU A 30 16.19 -34.01 -6.71
C GLU A 30 15.84 -32.52 -6.83
N SER A 31 16.58 -31.68 -6.10
CA SER A 31 16.42 -30.22 -6.17
C SER A 31 16.88 -29.76 -7.55
N PHE A 32 15.98 -29.15 -8.31
CA PHE A 32 16.33 -28.60 -9.62
C PHE A 32 17.16 -27.33 -9.42
N LYS A 33 18.42 -27.37 -9.82
CA LYS A 33 19.30 -26.20 -9.74
C LYS A 33 18.82 -25.11 -10.69
N ARG A 34 18.15 -24.10 -10.15
CA ARG A 34 17.68 -22.91 -10.88
C ARG A 34 18.70 -21.79 -10.79
N LYS A 35 18.99 -21.16 -11.92
CA LYS A 35 19.82 -19.96 -11.94
C LYS A 35 19.11 -18.73 -11.36
N ASN A 36 17.82 -18.59 -11.67
CA ASN A 36 17.03 -17.42 -11.29
C ASN A 36 15.69 -17.84 -10.73
N ASN A 37 15.20 -17.05 -9.79
CA ASN A 37 13.96 -17.26 -9.03
C ASN A 37 13.01 -16.08 -9.25
N VAL A 38 11.73 -16.28 -8.93
CA VAL A 38 10.69 -15.25 -9.07
C VAL A 38 9.95 -15.08 -7.76
N ILE A 39 9.79 -13.84 -7.30
CA ILE A 39 8.87 -13.50 -6.20
C ILE A 39 7.84 -12.49 -6.67
N THR A 40 6.64 -12.60 -6.11
CA THR A 40 5.52 -11.70 -6.40
C THR A 40 4.99 -11.02 -5.15
N ILE A 41 4.63 -9.74 -5.29
CA ILE A 41 4.05 -8.94 -4.21
C ILE A 41 2.79 -8.28 -4.75
N THR A 42 1.70 -8.33 -3.98
CA THR A 42 0.45 -7.65 -4.35
C THR A 42 -0.09 -6.81 -3.21
N ALA A 43 -0.75 -5.70 -3.57
CA ALA A 43 -1.38 -4.81 -2.61
C ALA A 43 -2.65 -4.14 -3.17
N ARG A 44 -3.48 -3.61 -2.26
CA ARG A 44 -4.72 -2.88 -2.62
C ARG A 44 -4.46 -1.49 -3.19
N SER A 45 -3.30 -0.91 -2.94
CA SER A 45 -2.90 0.41 -3.43
C SER A 45 -1.40 0.44 -3.74
N LEU A 46 -0.99 1.33 -4.65
CA LEU A 46 0.43 1.55 -4.97
C LEU A 46 1.26 1.94 -3.74
N LYS A 47 0.70 2.78 -2.84
CA LYS A 47 1.38 3.17 -1.59
C LYS A 47 1.64 1.98 -0.68
N ALA A 48 0.67 1.06 -0.55
CA ALA A 48 0.84 -0.17 0.21
C ALA A 48 1.86 -1.10 -0.45
N LEU A 49 1.88 -1.17 -1.78
CA LEU A 49 2.85 -1.97 -2.53
C LEU A 49 4.27 -1.48 -2.31
N LYS A 50 4.53 -0.16 -2.43
CA LYS A 50 5.86 0.42 -2.16
C LYS A 50 6.33 0.17 -0.73
N LYS A 51 5.45 0.34 0.26
CA LYS A 51 5.78 0.04 1.67
C LYS A 51 6.11 -1.45 1.87
N LEU A 52 5.36 -2.34 1.25
CA LEU A 52 5.63 -3.78 1.28
C LEU A 52 6.98 -4.11 0.64
N SER A 53 7.29 -3.52 -0.51
CA SER A 53 8.58 -3.70 -1.17
C SER A 53 9.75 -3.27 -0.28
N TYR A 54 9.64 -2.13 0.41
CA TYR A 54 10.65 -1.69 1.38
C TYR A 54 10.82 -2.68 2.54
N LEU A 55 9.71 -3.14 3.14
CA LEU A 55 9.78 -4.11 4.25
C LEU A 55 10.41 -5.43 3.82
N TYR A 56 10.07 -5.92 2.62
CA TYR A 56 10.67 -7.14 2.10
C TYR A 56 12.13 -6.96 1.68
N CYS A 57 12.52 -5.76 1.22
CA CYS A 57 13.92 -5.43 1.01
C CYS A 57 14.72 -5.57 2.31
N GLU A 58 14.29 -4.93 3.40
CA GLU A 58 14.98 -5.00 4.69
C GLU A 58 14.99 -6.44 5.24
N TRP A 59 13.86 -7.15 5.16
CA TRP A 59 13.79 -8.54 5.60
C TRP A 59 14.74 -9.46 4.82
N ILE A 60 14.86 -9.28 3.49
CA ILE A 60 15.81 -10.05 2.67
C ILE A 60 17.26 -9.71 3.04
N LYS A 61 17.58 -8.43 3.31
CA LYS A 61 18.92 -8.01 3.77
C LYS A 61 19.27 -8.64 5.12
N ASP A 62 18.33 -8.64 6.07
CA ASP A 62 18.55 -9.18 7.41
C ASP A 62 18.73 -10.71 7.44
N ASN A 63 18.17 -11.42 6.46
CA ASN A 63 18.23 -12.88 6.36
C ASN A 63 19.17 -13.37 5.25
N ALA A 64 19.98 -12.49 4.65
CA ALA A 64 20.78 -12.82 3.46
C ALA A 64 21.79 -13.96 3.71
N GLU A 65 22.32 -14.08 4.93
CA GLU A 65 23.25 -15.16 5.32
C GLU A 65 22.55 -16.54 5.42
N GLU A 66 21.24 -16.56 5.65
CA GLU A 66 20.42 -17.78 5.74
C GLU A 66 19.77 -18.18 4.40
N MET A 67 19.96 -17.38 3.34
CA MET A 67 19.38 -17.62 2.00
C MET A 67 20.17 -18.66 1.21
N ASP A 68 20.18 -19.90 1.70
CA ASP A 68 20.57 -21.05 0.89
C ASP A 68 19.52 -21.38 -0.19
N GLU A 69 19.83 -22.34 -1.07
CA GLU A 69 18.93 -22.73 -2.16
C GLU A 69 17.55 -23.12 -1.62
N HIS A 70 17.48 -23.90 -0.52
CA HIS A 70 16.21 -24.38 0.04
C HIS A 70 15.37 -23.24 0.64
N PHE A 71 15.99 -22.28 1.30
CA PHE A 71 15.32 -21.09 1.82
C PHE A 71 14.72 -20.25 0.69
N VAL A 72 15.46 -20.06 -0.41
CA VAL A 72 14.98 -19.31 -1.58
C VAL A 72 13.76 -19.99 -2.22
N GLU A 73 13.76 -21.32 -2.33
CA GLU A 73 12.62 -22.08 -2.82
C GLU A 73 11.38 -21.88 -1.94
N ASN A 74 11.55 -22.01 -0.63
CA ASN A 74 10.50 -21.82 0.35
C ASN A 74 9.96 -20.38 0.34
N LEU A 75 10.84 -19.40 0.13
CA LEU A 75 10.48 -17.99 -0.02
C LEU A 75 9.61 -17.75 -1.25
N CYS A 76 10.03 -18.23 -2.42
CA CYS A 76 9.28 -18.09 -3.68
C CYS A 76 7.89 -18.73 -3.57
N TYR A 77 7.85 -19.98 -3.07
CA TYR A 77 6.60 -20.70 -2.80
C TYR A 77 5.65 -19.91 -1.90
N SER A 78 6.18 -19.31 -0.83
CA SER A 78 5.38 -18.53 0.13
C SER A 78 4.81 -17.25 -0.46
N PHE A 79 5.56 -16.58 -1.34
CA PHE A 79 5.11 -15.35 -1.99
C PHE A 79 4.12 -15.62 -3.13
N ASN A 80 4.32 -16.72 -3.85
CA ASN A 80 3.63 -16.96 -5.11
C ASN A 80 2.37 -17.83 -4.97
N GLU A 81 2.33 -18.79 -4.05
CA GLU A 81 1.19 -19.72 -3.88
C GLU A 81 0.29 -19.37 -2.67
N HIS A 82 0.85 -18.78 -1.61
CA HIS A 82 0.15 -18.61 -0.30
C HIS A 82 -0.25 -17.17 0.03
N ARG A 83 -0.40 -16.32 -0.99
CA ARG A 83 -0.79 -14.90 -0.83
C ARG A 83 -2.09 -14.58 -1.52
N SER A 84 -2.91 -13.75 -0.87
CA SER A 84 -4.07 -13.14 -1.52
C SER A 84 -3.61 -12.23 -2.66
N LEU A 85 -4.29 -12.32 -3.81
CA LEU A 85 -3.99 -11.48 -4.98
C LEU A 85 -4.80 -10.18 -4.96
N TYR A 86 -4.11 -9.05 -5.08
CA TYR A 86 -4.71 -7.72 -5.18
C TYR A 86 -4.40 -7.04 -6.54
N PRO A 87 -5.07 -5.92 -6.88
CA PRO A 87 -4.93 -5.28 -8.19
C PRO A 87 -3.55 -4.70 -8.48
N HIS A 88 -2.85 -4.14 -7.50
CA HIS A 88 -1.48 -3.66 -7.72
C HIS A 88 -0.53 -4.84 -7.53
N ARG A 89 0.16 -5.22 -8.61
CA ARG A 89 1.03 -6.40 -8.65
C ARG A 89 2.43 -6.01 -9.05
N LEU A 90 3.39 -6.55 -8.31
CA LEU A 90 4.82 -6.49 -8.57
C LEU A 90 5.35 -7.92 -8.72
N ALA A 91 6.26 -8.12 -9.66
CA ALA A 91 7.00 -9.35 -9.80
C ALA A 91 8.45 -9.02 -10.18
N LEU A 92 9.41 -9.77 -9.63
CA LEU A 92 10.82 -9.59 -9.94
C LEU A 92 11.52 -10.93 -10.07
N THR A 93 12.59 -10.94 -10.86
CA THR A 93 13.44 -12.09 -11.08
C THR A 93 14.82 -11.82 -10.49
N PHE A 94 15.39 -12.78 -9.76
CA PHE A 94 16.66 -12.60 -9.07
C PHE A 94 17.45 -13.92 -9.01
N GLY A 95 18.77 -13.83 -9.08
CA GLY A 95 19.69 -14.93 -8.81
C GLY A 95 20.29 -14.86 -7.39
N THR A 96 20.27 -13.69 -6.74
CA THR A 96 20.85 -13.50 -5.40
C THR A 96 19.97 -12.64 -4.49
N ALA A 97 20.18 -12.76 -3.17
CA ALA A 97 19.54 -11.91 -2.15
C ALA A 97 19.80 -10.41 -2.37
N PHE A 98 21.02 -10.07 -2.81
CA PHE A 98 21.41 -8.70 -3.14
C PHE A 98 20.60 -8.14 -4.32
N GLU A 99 20.48 -8.90 -5.42
CA GLU A 99 19.67 -8.50 -6.56
C GLU A 99 18.19 -8.31 -6.17
N ALA A 100 17.66 -9.22 -5.35
CA ALA A 100 16.26 -9.14 -4.88
C ALA A 100 16.00 -7.89 -4.04
N SER A 101 16.84 -7.65 -3.02
CA SER A 101 16.72 -6.47 -2.16
C SER A 101 16.91 -5.17 -2.93
N HIS A 102 17.91 -5.09 -3.81
CA HIS A 102 18.15 -3.90 -4.65
C HIS A 102 16.96 -3.58 -5.57
N SER A 103 16.38 -4.60 -6.21
CA SER A 103 15.22 -4.42 -7.10
C SER A 103 13.98 -3.92 -6.36
N LEU A 104 13.77 -4.41 -5.12
CA LEU A 104 12.68 -3.98 -4.26
C LEU A 104 12.87 -2.56 -3.73
N GLU A 105 14.09 -2.19 -3.34
CA GLU A 105 14.48 -0.85 -2.91
C GLU A 105 14.28 0.16 -4.03
N ALA A 106 14.79 -0.14 -5.24
CA ALA A 106 14.62 0.72 -6.41
C ALA A 106 13.14 1.02 -6.72
N PHE A 107 12.26 0.02 -6.59
CA PHE A 107 10.82 0.22 -6.76
C PHE A 107 10.18 1.02 -5.62
N ALA A 108 10.57 0.73 -4.37
CA ALA A 108 10.04 1.41 -3.19
C ALA A 108 10.36 2.91 -3.21
N ASP A 109 11.60 3.25 -3.59
CA ASP A 109 12.12 4.63 -3.61
C ASP A 109 11.82 5.38 -4.91
N ASP A 110 11.17 4.72 -5.89
CA ASP A 110 10.90 5.28 -7.22
C ASP A 110 12.18 5.68 -7.97
N PHE A 111 13.25 4.88 -7.81
CA PHE A 111 14.53 5.13 -8.45
C PHE A 111 14.37 5.12 -9.98
N ALA A 112 15.01 6.08 -10.66
CA ALA A 112 14.92 6.18 -12.11
C ALA A 112 15.39 4.87 -12.78
N GLY A 113 14.52 4.28 -13.60
CA GLY A 113 14.81 3.03 -14.29
C GLY A 113 14.41 1.77 -13.53
N TRP A 114 13.71 1.85 -12.39
CA TRP A 114 13.25 0.66 -11.67
C TRP A 114 12.49 -0.37 -12.53
N GLN A 115 11.87 0.08 -13.64
CA GLN A 115 11.15 -0.77 -14.59
C GLN A 115 12.04 -1.81 -15.29
N THR A 116 13.37 -1.65 -15.25
CA THR A 116 14.31 -2.67 -15.75
C THR A 116 14.49 -3.81 -14.77
N PHE A 117 14.32 -3.59 -13.47
CA PHE A 117 14.55 -4.59 -12.43
C PHE A 117 13.28 -5.37 -12.05
N VAL A 118 12.12 -4.74 -12.16
CA VAL A 118 10.84 -5.33 -11.75
C VAL A 118 9.74 -5.09 -12.78
N ALA A 119 8.77 -6.00 -12.84
CA ALA A 119 7.53 -5.81 -13.56
C ALA A 119 6.45 -5.31 -12.59
N TYR A 120 5.74 -4.24 -12.97
CA TYR A 120 4.63 -3.69 -12.20
C TYR A 120 3.46 -3.37 -13.12
N ALA A 121 2.24 -3.69 -12.68
CA ALA A 121 1.03 -3.17 -13.28
C ALA A 121 -0.12 -3.11 -12.26
N LYS A 122 -1.12 -2.30 -12.58
CA LYS A 122 -2.42 -2.34 -11.94
C LYS A 122 -3.36 -3.16 -12.82
N VAL A 123 -3.81 -4.30 -12.32
CA VAL A 123 -4.76 -5.17 -13.03
C VAL A 123 -6.08 -4.43 -13.23
N THR A 124 -6.46 -4.25 -14.49
CA THR A 124 -7.73 -3.63 -14.92
C THR A 124 -8.72 -4.63 -15.50
N SER A 125 -8.23 -5.80 -15.95
CA SER A 125 -9.02 -6.90 -16.51
C SER A 125 -8.33 -8.23 -16.23
N SER A 126 -9.10 -9.31 -16.12
CA SER A 126 -8.57 -10.68 -15.97
C SER A 126 -8.82 -11.51 -17.23
N ASP A 127 -8.46 -10.97 -18.40
CA ASP A 127 -8.51 -11.75 -19.63
C ASP A 127 -7.50 -12.91 -19.53
N ARG A 128 -7.92 -14.09 -19.98
CA ARG A 128 -7.12 -15.33 -19.95
C ARG A 128 -6.69 -15.76 -21.34
N LYS A 129 -7.13 -15.05 -22.39
CA LYS A 129 -6.81 -15.40 -23.77
C LYS A 129 -5.46 -14.82 -24.15
N VAL A 130 -4.46 -15.69 -24.27
CA VAL A 130 -3.14 -15.34 -24.80
C VAL A 130 -2.99 -15.85 -26.23
N VAL A 131 -2.36 -15.04 -27.08
CA VAL A 131 -1.98 -15.42 -28.45
C VAL A 131 -0.50 -15.74 -28.47
N PHE A 132 -0.09 -16.81 -29.14
CA PHE A 132 1.34 -17.01 -29.44
C PHE A 132 1.64 -16.46 -30.83
N MET A 133 2.50 -15.46 -30.90
CA MET A 133 2.93 -14.80 -32.11
C MET A 133 4.38 -15.18 -32.43
N PHE A 134 4.60 -15.88 -33.53
CA PHE A 134 5.92 -16.38 -33.91
C PHE A 134 6.63 -15.45 -34.89
N GLY A 135 7.85 -15.05 -34.54
CA GLY A 135 8.71 -14.21 -35.38
C GLY A 135 9.17 -14.89 -36.67
N GLY A 136 9.43 -14.10 -37.71
CA GLY A 136 10.11 -14.56 -38.92
C GLY A 136 11.63 -14.72 -38.77
N GLN A 137 12.30 -14.95 -39.90
CA GLN A 137 13.75 -15.07 -40.03
C GLN A 137 14.47 -13.70 -39.97
N GLY A 138 15.75 -13.68 -39.57
CA GLY A 138 16.70 -12.57 -39.79
C GLY A 138 17.26 -11.92 -38.53
N LEU A 139 16.91 -12.42 -37.34
CA LEU A 139 17.38 -11.92 -36.04
C LEU A 139 18.05 -13.01 -35.20
N GLU A 140 18.49 -14.08 -35.85
CA GLU A 140 19.24 -15.16 -35.26
C GLU A 140 20.60 -14.67 -34.77
N TRP A 141 21.09 -15.27 -33.69
CA TRP A 141 22.39 -14.94 -33.13
C TRP A 141 22.94 -16.13 -32.35
N TYR A 142 24.27 -16.23 -32.29
CA TYR A 142 24.95 -17.25 -31.49
C TYR A 142 24.43 -17.21 -30.04
N ALA A 143 24.30 -18.35 -29.36
CA ALA A 143 23.79 -18.42 -27.99
C ALA A 143 22.30 -18.10 -27.76
N MET A 144 21.49 -17.86 -28.80
CA MET A 144 20.04 -17.71 -28.62
C MET A 144 19.44 -18.95 -27.94
N GLY A 145 18.66 -18.76 -26.87
CA GLY A 145 18.08 -19.86 -26.10
C GLY A 145 19.07 -20.71 -25.27
N ARG A 146 20.38 -20.42 -25.29
CA ARG A 146 21.40 -21.20 -24.57
C ARG A 146 21.11 -21.36 -23.08
N GLN A 147 20.85 -20.25 -22.40
CA GLN A 147 20.54 -20.30 -20.96
C GLN A 147 19.27 -21.08 -20.66
N LEU A 148 18.26 -21.06 -21.55
CA LEU A 148 17.07 -21.88 -21.37
C LEU A 148 17.41 -23.36 -21.53
N MET A 149 18.30 -23.72 -22.47
CA MET A 149 18.77 -25.09 -22.60
C MET A 149 19.60 -25.57 -21.39
N GLU A 150 20.29 -24.66 -20.72
CA GLU A 150 21.05 -24.96 -19.49
C GLU A 150 20.15 -25.15 -18.26
N TYR A 151 19.12 -24.32 -18.09
CA TYR A 151 18.36 -24.23 -16.83
C TYR A 151 16.90 -24.67 -16.91
N GLU A 152 16.33 -24.84 -18.10
CA GLU A 152 14.92 -25.23 -18.30
C GLU A 152 14.81 -26.60 -18.97
N THR A 153 14.55 -27.64 -18.17
CA THR A 153 14.51 -29.05 -18.63
C THR A 153 13.56 -29.25 -19.81
N VAL A 154 12.36 -28.68 -19.78
CA VAL A 154 11.38 -28.83 -20.87
C VAL A 154 11.87 -28.19 -22.17
N PHE A 155 12.57 -27.06 -22.07
CA PHE A 155 13.17 -26.40 -23.23
C PHE A 155 14.27 -27.29 -23.82
N LYS A 156 15.16 -27.78 -22.96
CA LYS A 156 16.25 -28.70 -23.35
C LYS A 156 15.71 -29.96 -24.04
N GLU A 157 14.72 -30.64 -23.45
CA GLU A 157 14.12 -31.85 -24.02
C GLU A 157 13.44 -31.59 -25.38
N ALA A 158 12.83 -30.41 -25.55
CA ALA A 158 12.26 -30.02 -26.83
C ALA A 158 13.34 -29.81 -27.90
N ILE A 159 14.48 -29.19 -27.56
CA ILE A 159 15.64 -29.06 -28.45
C ILE A 159 16.21 -30.45 -28.81
N LEU A 160 16.46 -31.31 -27.82
CA LEU A 160 16.94 -32.69 -28.03
C LEU A 160 15.99 -33.51 -28.91
N THR A 161 14.69 -33.26 -28.81
CA THR A 161 13.70 -33.90 -29.69
C THR A 161 13.86 -33.44 -31.13
N VAL A 162 14.06 -32.14 -31.37
CA VAL A 162 14.34 -31.62 -32.72
C VAL A 162 15.69 -32.11 -33.24
N GLY A 163 16.74 -32.11 -32.42
CA GLY A 163 18.08 -32.61 -32.77
C GLY A 163 18.07 -34.08 -33.20
N ARG A 164 17.37 -34.94 -32.45
CA ARG A 164 17.16 -36.35 -32.85
C ARG A 164 16.44 -36.48 -34.20
N LEU A 165 15.39 -35.68 -34.42
CA LEU A 165 14.67 -35.71 -35.69
C LEU A 165 15.53 -35.24 -36.86
N LEU A 166 16.40 -34.24 -36.67
CA LEU A 166 17.37 -33.81 -37.69
C LEU A 166 18.35 -34.95 -38.02
N LYS A 167 18.89 -35.60 -37.00
CA LYS A 167 19.79 -36.75 -37.18
C LYS A 167 19.10 -37.89 -37.94
N ASP A 168 17.84 -38.20 -37.62
CA ASP A 168 17.04 -39.20 -38.32
C ASP A 168 16.76 -38.83 -39.78
N MET A 169 16.79 -37.53 -40.11
CA MET A 169 16.69 -37.03 -41.49
C MET A 169 18.02 -37.06 -42.25
N GLY A 170 19.13 -37.44 -41.60
CA GLY A 170 20.46 -37.56 -42.21
C GLY A 170 21.33 -36.32 -42.08
N GLU A 171 20.94 -35.36 -41.24
CA GLU A 171 21.73 -34.16 -40.99
C GLU A 171 23.02 -34.48 -40.23
N THR A 172 24.14 -33.90 -40.68
CA THR A 172 25.49 -34.21 -40.16
C THR A 172 25.95 -33.30 -39.02
N TRP A 173 25.26 -32.19 -38.82
CA TRP A 173 25.55 -31.22 -37.76
C TRP A 173 24.64 -31.45 -36.54
N SER A 174 25.06 -30.92 -35.39
CA SER A 174 24.37 -31.04 -34.11
C SER A 174 23.75 -29.71 -33.72
N LEU A 175 22.42 -29.70 -33.54
CA LEU A 175 21.66 -28.50 -33.16
C LEU A 175 22.05 -28.01 -31.77
N GLU A 176 22.23 -28.95 -30.86
CA GLU A 176 22.66 -28.73 -29.49
C GLU A 176 24.03 -28.06 -29.45
N ASP A 177 25.00 -28.62 -30.21
CA ASP A 177 26.36 -28.08 -30.24
C ASP A 177 26.39 -26.68 -30.85
N GLU A 178 25.61 -26.43 -31.90
CA GLU A 178 25.52 -25.10 -32.52
C GLU A 178 24.92 -24.04 -31.58
N LEU A 179 23.86 -24.38 -30.82
CA LEU A 179 23.28 -23.46 -29.83
C LEU A 179 24.25 -23.18 -28.66
N MET A 180 25.10 -24.15 -28.31
CA MET A 180 26.15 -24.01 -27.29
C MET A 180 27.45 -23.39 -27.81
N ALA A 181 27.67 -23.36 -29.13
CA ALA A 181 28.94 -22.95 -29.73
C ALA A 181 29.32 -21.50 -29.39
N PRO A 182 30.60 -21.22 -29.09
CA PRO A 182 31.07 -19.85 -28.94
C PRO A 182 30.94 -19.08 -30.26
N LYS A 183 30.97 -17.75 -30.18
CA LYS A 183 30.67 -16.85 -31.30
C LYS A 183 31.54 -17.08 -32.54
N ASP A 184 32.80 -17.41 -32.33
CA ASP A 184 33.83 -17.63 -33.34
C ASP A 184 33.70 -18.98 -34.08
N VAL A 185 32.95 -19.93 -33.51
CA VAL A 185 32.72 -21.26 -34.08
C VAL A 185 31.32 -21.40 -34.68
N SER A 186 30.34 -20.69 -34.11
CA SER A 186 28.93 -20.76 -34.52
C SER A 186 28.72 -20.41 -36.00
N GLN A 187 27.93 -21.24 -36.68
CA GLN A 187 27.51 -21.06 -38.07
C GLN A 187 26.11 -20.45 -38.19
N MET A 188 25.61 -19.77 -37.15
CA MET A 188 24.26 -19.18 -37.10
C MET A 188 23.98 -18.16 -38.21
N THR A 189 25.00 -17.68 -38.93
CA THR A 189 24.83 -16.82 -40.12
C THR A 189 24.40 -17.59 -41.36
N GLU A 190 24.64 -18.90 -41.42
CA GLU A 190 24.25 -19.74 -42.55
C GLU A 190 22.74 -19.96 -42.55
N CYS A 191 22.09 -19.71 -43.69
CA CYS A 191 20.64 -19.68 -43.81
C CYS A 191 19.99 -20.99 -43.35
N TYR A 192 20.62 -22.10 -43.73
CA TYR A 192 20.24 -23.45 -43.37
C TYR A 192 20.20 -23.68 -41.84
N ILE A 193 21.28 -23.30 -41.16
CA ILE A 193 21.43 -23.43 -39.70
C ILE A 193 20.48 -22.47 -38.97
N ALA A 194 20.44 -21.20 -39.40
CA ALA A 194 19.64 -20.15 -38.80
C ALA A 194 18.15 -20.48 -38.76
N GLN A 195 17.57 -20.92 -39.89
CA GLN A 195 16.15 -21.30 -39.96
C GLN A 195 15.83 -22.50 -39.07
N THR A 196 16.68 -23.53 -39.12
CA THR A 196 16.48 -24.75 -38.34
C THR A 196 16.54 -24.47 -36.84
N ALA A 197 17.56 -23.73 -36.40
CA ALA A 197 17.71 -23.31 -35.01
C ALA A 197 16.55 -22.38 -34.56
N THR A 198 16.11 -21.47 -35.43
CA THR A 198 14.96 -20.59 -35.15
C THR A 198 13.69 -21.39 -34.87
N PHE A 199 13.36 -22.35 -35.74
CA PHE A 199 12.19 -23.21 -35.54
C PHE A 199 12.30 -23.99 -34.22
N ALA A 200 13.47 -24.58 -33.95
CA ALA A 200 13.71 -25.36 -32.74
C ALA A 200 13.52 -24.52 -31.47
N VAL A 201 14.09 -23.31 -31.42
CA VAL A 201 13.98 -22.40 -30.27
C VAL A 201 12.54 -21.87 -30.11
N GLN A 202 11.83 -21.56 -31.20
CA GLN A 202 10.42 -21.17 -31.14
C GLN A 202 9.54 -22.30 -30.61
N TYR A 203 9.74 -23.51 -31.12
CA TYR A 203 9.05 -24.71 -30.67
C TYR A 203 9.34 -24.99 -29.18
N ALA A 204 10.61 -25.03 -28.78
CA ALA A 204 11.03 -25.27 -27.41
C ALA A 204 10.48 -24.21 -26.43
N THR A 205 10.48 -22.93 -26.83
CA THR A 205 9.87 -21.85 -26.04
C THR A 205 8.37 -22.08 -25.85
N ALA A 206 7.65 -22.44 -26.92
CA ALA A 206 6.22 -22.72 -26.84
C ALA A 206 5.92 -23.95 -25.96
N GLN A 207 6.75 -24.99 -26.02
CA GLN A 207 6.62 -26.17 -25.16
C GLN A 207 6.88 -25.85 -23.69
N LEU A 208 7.89 -25.00 -23.40
CA LEU A 208 8.15 -24.50 -22.04
C LEU A 208 6.95 -23.73 -21.49
N LEU A 209 6.42 -22.76 -22.24
CA LEU A 209 5.22 -22.00 -21.83
C LEU A 209 4.00 -22.92 -21.60
N LYS A 210 3.77 -23.90 -22.48
CA LYS A 210 2.69 -24.89 -22.31
C LYS A 210 2.87 -25.74 -21.05
N SER A 211 4.10 -26.09 -20.70
CA SER A 211 4.41 -26.83 -19.46
C SER A 211 4.03 -26.04 -18.21
N TRP A 212 4.18 -24.71 -18.28
CA TRP A 212 3.73 -23.75 -17.26
C TRP A 212 2.23 -23.43 -17.33
N LYS A 213 1.47 -24.19 -18.14
CA LYS A 213 0.02 -24.02 -18.37
C LYS A 213 -0.37 -22.70 -19.03
N ILE A 214 0.59 -22.01 -19.64
CA ILE A 214 0.32 -20.85 -20.51
C ILE A 214 -0.01 -21.43 -21.89
N LEU A 215 -1.30 -21.56 -22.20
CA LEU A 215 -1.79 -22.19 -23.42
C LEU A 215 -2.30 -21.14 -24.42
N PRO A 216 -1.93 -21.21 -25.72
CA PRO A 216 -2.44 -20.27 -26.70
C PRO A 216 -3.92 -20.49 -26.97
N SER A 217 -4.67 -19.39 -26.97
CA SER A 217 -6.06 -19.32 -27.44
C SER A 217 -6.16 -19.00 -28.93
N ALA A 218 -5.06 -18.56 -29.55
CA ALA A 218 -4.84 -18.45 -30.98
C ALA A 218 -3.33 -18.42 -31.27
N VAL A 219 -2.96 -18.68 -32.52
CA VAL A 219 -1.58 -18.53 -33.01
C VAL A 219 -1.53 -17.67 -34.26
N ILE A 220 -0.41 -16.95 -34.44
CA ILE A 220 -0.08 -16.23 -35.66
C ILE A 220 1.43 -16.35 -35.90
N GLY A 221 1.85 -16.49 -37.15
CA GLY A 221 3.27 -16.52 -37.50
C GLY A 221 3.58 -15.51 -38.59
N GLN A 222 4.67 -14.76 -38.47
CA GLN A 222 5.15 -13.91 -39.55
C GLN A 222 6.10 -14.73 -40.44
N SER A 223 5.75 -14.93 -41.71
CA SER A 223 6.61 -15.64 -42.68
C SER A 223 7.00 -17.03 -42.16
N PHE A 224 8.31 -17.26 -41.93
CA PHE A 224 8.89 -18.48 -41.39
C PHE A 224 8.26 -18.91 -40.06
N GLY A 225 7.85 -17.96 -39.22
CA GLY A 225 7.18 -18.24 -37.95
C GLY A 225 5.86 -19.01 -38.09
N GLU A 226 5.24 -19.06 -39.28
CA GLU A 226 4.04 -19.87 -39.51
C GLU A 226 4.28 -21.37 -39.34
N LEU A 227 5.51 -21.86 -39.57
CA LEU A 227 5.87 -23.26 -39.37
C LEU A 227 5.75 -23.63 -37.87
N ALA A 228 6.26 -22.76 -36.99
CA ALA A 228 6.10 -22.93 -35.55
C ALA A 228 4.63 -22.75 -35.12
N ALA A 229 3.90 -21.78 -35.70
CA ALA A 229 2.48 -21.58 -35.40
C ALA A 229 1.63 -22.82 -35.76
N ALA A 230 1.81 -23.38 -36.96
CA ALA A 230 1.10 -24.58 -37.42
C ALA A 230 1.46 -25.82 -36.59
N CYS A 231 2.73 -25.97 -36.21
CA CYS A 231 3.19 -27.04 -35.33
C CYS A 231 2.60 -26.93 -33.92
N VAL A 232 2.68 -25.73 -33.31
CA VAL A 232 2.25 -25.49 -31.92
C VAL A 232 0.74 -25.55 -31.76
N SER A 233 -0.02 -25.17 -32.79
CA SER A 233 -1.47 -25.37 -32.84
C SER A 233 -1.86 -26.83 -33.08
N GLY A 234 -0.92 -27.69 -33.48
CA GLY A 234 -1.17 -29.11 -33.76
C GLY A 234 -1.82 -29.37 -35.11
N ILE A 235 -1.77 -28.40 -36.04
CA ILE A 235 -2.21 -28.61 -37.43
C ILE A 235 -1.23 -29.56 -38.12
N ILE A 236 0.07 -29.39 -37.91
CA ILE A 236 1.10 -30.31 -38.39
C ILE A 236 1.93 -30.82 -37.20
N THR A 237 2.54 -31.98 -37.36
CA THR A 237 3.45 -32.54 -36.35
C THR A 237 4.79 -31.83 -36.36
N VAL A 238 5.55 -31.94 -35.26
CA VAL A 238 6.93 -31.41 -35.18
C VAL A 238 7.83 -31.99 -36.28
N LYS A 239 7.64 -33.27 -36.63
CA LYS A 239 8.40 -33.94 -37.69
C LYS A 239 8.09 -33.33 -39.07
N GLU A 240 6.81 -33.16 -39.39
CA GLU A 240 6.39 -32.55 -40.67
C GLU A 240 6.85 -31.09 -40.79
N ALA A 241 6.73 -30.32 -39.72
CA ALA A 241 7.21 -28.95 -39.67
C ALA A 241 8.73 -28.88 -39.87
N LEU A 242 9.48 -29.79 -39.23
CA LEU A 242 10.94 -29.85 -39.38
C LEU A 242 11.36 -30.27 -40.80
N GLN A 243 10.66 -31.23 -41.42
CA GLN A 243 10.89 -31.60 -42.82
C GLN A 243 10.69 -30.39 -43.76
N LEU A 244 9.63 -29.62 -43.54
CA LEU A 244 9.39 -28.36 -44.26
C LEU A 244 10.52 -27.36 -44.06
N VAL A 245 10.98 -27.19 -42.80
CA VAL A 245 12.09 -26.28 -42.45
C VAL A 245 13.36 -26.68 -43.20
N VAL A 246 13.77 -27.95 -43.12
CA VAL A 246 14.98 -28.47 -43.78
C VAL A 246 14.90 -28.29 -45.29
N ILE A 247 13.81 -28.74 -45.92
CA ILE A 247 13.63 -28.58 -47.38
C ILE A 247 13.68 -27.11 -47.78
N ARG A 248 12.97 -26.25 -47.06
CA ARG A 248 12.90 -24.82 -47.34
C ARG A 248 14.27 -24.17 -47.22
N SER A 249 14.96 -24.43 -46.11
CA SER A 249 16.22 -23.76 -45.78
C SER A 249 17.37 -24.24 -46.70
N THR A 250 17.42 -25.53 -47.04
CA THR A 250 18.37 -26.06 -48.04
C THR A 250 18.14 -25.46 -49.43
N LEU A 251 16.87 -25.37 -49.88
CA LEU A 251 16.58 -24.83 -51.20
C LEU A 251 16.83 -23.33 -51.28
N HIS A 252 16.55 -22.58 -50.21
CA HIS A 252 16.94 -21.17 -50.15
C HIS A 252 18.41 -20.96 -50.44
N ASP A 253 19.29 -21.92 -50.10
CA ASP A 253 20.71 -21.76 -50.37
C ASP A 253 21.08 -21.70 -51.85
N SER A 254 20.25 -22.32 -52.70
CA SER A 254 20.36 -22.29 -54.16
C SER A 254 19.77 -21.02 -54.80
N CYS A 255 19.08 -20.17 -54.05
CA CYS A 255 18.54 -18.91 -54.56
C CYS A 255 19.67 -17.90 -54.84
N PRO A 256 19.42 -16.89 -55.71
CA PRO A 256 20.37 -15.80 -55.95
C PRO A 256 20.85 -15.14 -54.65
N LYS A 257 22.15 -14.87 -54.56
CA LYS A 257 22.81 -14.23 -53.41
C LYS A 257 23.04 -12.70 -53.59
N ASN A 258 22.53 -12.14 -54.69
CA ASN A 258 22.54 -10.69 -54.96
C ASN A 258 21.23 -10.01 -54.50
N GLY A 259 20.41 -10.71 -53.71
CA GLY A 259 19.17 -10.18 -53.19
C GLY A 259 19.37 -9.29 -51.97
N GLY A 260 18.36 -8.53 -51.63
CA GLY A 260 18.27 -7.79 -50.39
C GLY A 260 16.82 -7.54 -50.00
N MET A 261 16.63 -6.98 -48.82
CA MET A 261 15.33 -6.55 -48.33
C MET A 261 15.46 -5.20 -47.63
N ALA A 262 14.46 -4.34 -47.71
CA ALA A 262 14.44 -3.07 -47.00
C ALA A 262 13.06 -2.75 -46.42
N ALA A 263 13.05 -2.21 -45.20
CA ALA A 263 11.88 -1.57 -44.63
C ALA A 263 11.61 -0.24 -45.34
N LEU A 264 10.34 0.06 -45.65
CA LEU A 264 9.86 1.35 -46.11
C LEU A 264 8.70 1.81 -45.24
N GLY A 265 8.79 3.03 -44.72
CA GLY A 265 7.73 3.71 -43.97
C GLY A 265 6.64 4.27 -44.88
N LEU A 266 6.04 3.42 -45.71
CA LEU A 266 4.95 3.76 -46.62
C LEU A 266 3.84 2.72 -46.51
N CYS A 267 2.59 3.16 -46.68
CA CYS A 267 1.48 2.24 -46.90
C CYS A 267 1.65 1.46 -48.22
N GLU A 268 1.03 0.29 -48.30
CA GLU A 268 1.17 -0.61 -49.47
C GLU A 268 0.87 0.08 -50.81
N ALA A 269 -0.23 0.84 -50.90
CA ALA A 269 -0.61 1.54 -52.13
C ALA A 269 0.47 2.52 -52.60
N LYS A 270 0.93 3.40 -51.71
CA LYS A 270 2.01 4.37 -52.00
C LYS A 270 3.32 3.69 -52.40
N ALA A 271 3.66 2.57 -51.74
CA ALA A 271 4.85 1.81 -52.10
C ALA A 271 4.73 1.19 -53.50
N ARG A 272 3.56 0.64 -53.86
CA ARG A 272 3.30 0.13 -55.22
C ARG A 272 3.42 1.24 -56.26
N ASP A 273 2.80 2.40 -56.01
CA ASP A 273 2.85 3.55 -56.92
C ASP A 273 4.30 4.06 -57.08
N LEU A 274 5.06 4.13 -56.00
CA LEU A 274 6.47 4.52 -56.04
C LEU A 274 7.31 3.56 -56.89
N LEU A 275 7.16 2.25 -56.69
CA LEU A 275 7.89 1.24 -57.47
C LEU A 275 7.51 1.29 -58.95
N LEU A 276 6.24 1.55 -59.29
CA LEU A 276 5.78 1.73 -60.67
C LEU A 276 6.36 3.00 -61.30
N ASN A 277 6.28 4.13 -60.61
CA ASN A 277 6.78 5.43 -61.08
C ASN A 277 8.28 5.40 -61.36
N LEU A 278 9.04 4.67 -60.54
CA LEU A 278 10.48 4.47 -60.72
C LEU A 278 10.84 3.30 -61.66
N ARG A 279 9.84 2.60 -62.19
CA ARG A 279 10.01 1.39 -63.04
C ARG A 279 10.82 0.28 -62.38
N LEU A 280 10.70 0.16 -61.06
CA LEU A 280 11.37 -0.85 -60.24
C LEU A 280 10.47 -2.07 -59.95
N ASN A 281 9.20 -2.04 -60.37
CA ASN A 281 8.22 -3.11 -60.12
C ASN A 281 8.52 -4.44 -60.83
N ALA A 282 9.46 -4.45 -61.78
CA ALA A 282 9.96 -5.68 -62.42
C ALA A 282 11.12 -6.34 -61.65
N THR A 283 11.78 -5.59 -60.76
CA THR A 283 12.99 -6.02 -60.04
C THR A 283 12.81 -6.09 -58.54
N LEU A 284 11.86 -5.32 -57.99
CA LEU A 284 11.51 -5.27 -56.57
C LEU A 284 10.05 -5.68 -56.39
N ASP A 285 9.83 -6.62 -55.49
CA ASP A 285 8.52 -7.03 -55.00
C ASP A 285 8.25 -6.39 -53.62
N ILE A 286 6.98 -6.16 -53.27
CA ILE A 286 6.59 -5.94 -51.87
C ILE A 286 6.56 -7.30 -51.19
N ALA A 287 7.49 -7.54 -50.28
CA ALA A 287 7.67 -8.80 -49.57
C ALA A 287 6.82 -8.92 -48.30
N ALA A 288 6.48 -7.80 -47.65
CA ALA A 288 5.64 -7.80 -46.45
C ALA A 288 4.86 -6.50 -46.31
N VAL A 289 3.65 -6.60 -45.75
CA VAL A 289 2.84 -5.49 -45.27
C VAL A 289 2.72 -5.67 -43.76
N ASN A 290 3.56 -4.96 -43.00
CA ASN A 290 3.75 -5.16 -41.57
C ASN A 290 2.79 -4.31 -40.72
N ASP A 291 2.47 -3.10 -41.16
CA ASP A 291 1.47 -2.22 -40.55
C ASP A 291 0.89 -1.28 -41.62
N ALA A 292 -0.05 -0.39 -41.29
CA ALA A 292 -0.70 0.41 -42.32
C ALA A 292 0.24 1.37 -43.06
N ASP A 293 1.39 1.71 -42.46
CA ASP A 293 2.39 2.65 -43.02
C ASP A 293 3.79 2.01 -43.08
N GLY A 294 3.86 0.68 -43.15
CA GLY A 294 5.10 -0.05 -43.03
C GLY A 294 5.11 -1.29 -43.91
N VAL A 295 5.84 -1.23 -45.02
CA VAL A 295 6.08 -2.37 -45.91
C VAL A 295 7.55 -2.78 -45.92
N THR A 296 7.80 -3.98 -46.39
CA THR A 296 9.14 -4.46 -46.73
C THR A 296 9.19 -4.71 -48.24
N VAL A 297 10.20 -4.17 -48.92
CA VAL A 297 10.50 -4.48 -50.31
C VAL A 297 11.66 -5.46 -50.39
N ALA A 298 11.66 -6.31 -51.41
CA ALA A 298 12.69 -7.31 -51.63
C ALA A 298 12.98 -7.47 -53.13
N GLY A 299 14.25 -7.67 -53.48
CA GLY A 299 14.70 -7.88 -54.85
C GLY A 299 16.21 -7.76 -54.95
N ASP A 300 16.73 -7.42 -56.13
CA ASP A 300 18.19 -7.23 -56.32
C ASP A 300 18.67 -6.01 -55.52
N LEU A 301 19.72 -6.22 -54.71
CA LEU A 301 20.23 -5.27 -53.72
C LEU A 301 20.56 -3.91 -54.34
N LYS A 302 21.11 -3.88 -55.57
CA LYS A 302 21.48 -2.63 -56.24
C LYS A 302 20.28 -1.71 -56.49
N PHE A 303 19.09 -2.29 -56.74
CA PHE A 303 17.87 -1.52 -56.94
C PHE A 303 17.24 -1.08 -55.62
N ILE A 304 17.45 -1.82 -54.54
CA ILE A 304 17.08 -1.39 -53.19
C ILE A 304 17.94 -0.19 -52.77
N GLU A 305 19.24 -0.24 -53.03
CA GLU A 305 20.16 0.87 -52.76
C GLU A 305 19.78 2.11 -53.59
N ALA A 306 19.54 1.95 -54.90
CA ALA A 306 19.08 3.04 -55.76
C ALA A 306 17.73 3.64 -55.31
N LEU A 307 16.80 2.80 -54.85
CA LEU A 307 15.54 3.28 -54.24
C LEU A 307 15.81 4.10 -52.97
N GLY A 308 16.72 3.64 -52.12
CA GLY A 308 17.14 4.34 -50.92
C GLY A 308 17.81 5.69 -51.19
N GLU A 309 18.68 5.76 -52.19
CA GLU A 309 19.28 7.01 -52.67
C GLU A 309 18.21 7.97 -53.19
N HIS A 310 17.28 7.47 -54.01
CA HIS A 310 16.16 8.26 -54.51
C HIS A 310 15.33 8.86 -53.37
N LEU A 311 14.97 8.05 -52.36
CA LEU A 311 14.22 8.50 -51.18
C LEU A 311 15.01 9.54 -50.38
N SER A 312 16.31 9.35 -50.21
CA SER A 312 17.18 10.27 -49.48
C SER A 312 17.29 11.65 -50.14
N VAL A 313 17.08 11.74 -51.45
CA VAL A 313 17.08 13.01 -52.19
C VAL A 313 15.67 13.62 -52.29
N ASN A 314 14.68 12.82 -52.67
CA ASN A 314 13.37 13.30 -53.13
C ASN A 314 12.25 13.16 -52.08
N ALA A 315 12.47 12.38 -51.01
CA ALA A 315 11.46 12.06 -50.01
C ALA A 315 12.11 11.84 -48.62
N ARG A 316 12.86 12.84 -48.14
CA ARG A 316 13.68 12.76 -46.91
C ARG A 316 12.94 12.32 -45.65
N ASP A 317 11.63 12.57 -45.59
CA ASP A 317 10.79 12.21 -44.45
C ASP A 317 10.33 10.73 -44.48
N VAL A 318 10.54 10.03 -45.59
CA VAL A 318 10.20 8.61 -45.73
C VAL A 318 11.29 7.77 -45.07
N TYR A 319 10.92 7.09 -43.98
CA TYR A 319 11.80 6.12 -43.35
C TYR A 319 12.14 4.98 -44.31
N TRP A 320 13.42 4.63 -44.43
CA TRP A 320 13.85 3.43 -45.10
C TRP A 320 15.08 2.83 -44.42
N ARG A 321 15.22 1.49 -44.49
CA ARG A 321 16.39 0.79 -43.95
C ARG A 321 16.59 -0.57 -44.59
N VAL A 322 17.78 -0.82 -45.13
CA VAL A 322 18.18 -2.14 -45.64
C VAL A 322 18.39 -3.13 -44.50
N TYR A 323 17.92 -4.35 -44.67
CA TYR A 323 18.18 -5.48 -43.78
C TYR A 323 19.48 -6.17 -44.16
N GLY A 324 20.20 -6.71 -43.17
CA GLY A 324 21.47 -7.42 -43.37
C GLY A 324 21.30 -8.83 -43.93
N THR A 325 20.52 -8.99 -45.00
CA THR A 325 20.32 -10.26 -45.71
C THR A 325 20.74 -10.10 -47.17
N ASN A 326 21.35 -11.14 -47.73
CA ASN A 326 21.75 -11.23 -49.13
C ASN A 326 20.72 -11.98 -50.00
N ARG A 327 19.52 -12.20 -49.47
CA ARG A 327 18.43 -12.92 -50.15
C ARG A 327 17.15 -12.09 -50.12
N ALA A 328 16.45 -12.08 -51.24
CA ALA A 328 15.16 -11.41 -51.38
C ALA A 328 14.00 -12.38 -51.10
N PHE A 329 13.73 -12.69 -49.83
CA PHE A 329 12.60 -13.55 -49.47
C PHE A 329 11.26 -12.91 -49.90
N HIS A 330 10.25 -13.75 -50.16
CA HIS A 330 8.91 -13.30 -50.61
C HIS A 330 8.91 -12.48 -51.92
N SER A 331 9.87 -12.77 -52.80
CA SER A 331 10.03 -12.09 -54.09
C SER A 331 10.14 -13.09 -55.23
N SER A 332 10.12 -12.57 -56.46
CA SER A 332 10.41 -13.30 -57.69
C SER A 332 11.75 -14.06 -57.66
N GLN A 333 12.72 -13.65 -56.85
CA GLN A 333 13.98 -14.40 -56.68
C GLN A 333 13.80 -15.78 -56.03
N MET A 334 12.63 -16.08 -55.46
CA MET A 334 12.32 -17.42 -54.95
C MET A 334 11.80 -18.37 -56.04
N GLU A 335 11.37 -17.88 -57.21
CA GLU A 335 10.78 -18.72 -58.27
C GLU A 335 11.67 -19.90 -58.71
N PRO A 336 13.02 -19.79 -58.78
CA PRO A 336 13.89 -20.91 -59.16
C PRO A 336 13.72 -22.17 -58.30
N ILE A 337 13.32 -22.02 -57.04
CA ILE A 337 13.19 -23.16 -56.12
C ILE A 337 11.78 -23.77 -56.08
N LYS A 338 10.81 -23.22 -56.82
CA LYS A 338 9.42 -23.70 -56.81
C LYS A 338 9.28 -25.16 -57.17
N ILE A 339 9.84 -25.57 -58.32
CA ILE A 339 9.75 -26.94 -58.81
C ILE A 339 10.47 -27.90 -57.84
N PRO A 340 11.75 -27.66 -57.47
CA PRO A 340 12.43 -28.48 -56.46
C PRO A 340 11.67 -28.57 -55.13
N PHE A 341 11.09 -27.47 -54.65
CA PHE A 341 10.34 -27.44 -53.40
C PHE A 341 9.08 -28.30 -53.48
N GLN A 342 8.29 -28.15 -54.54
CA GLN A 342 7.07 -28.94 -54.73
C GLN A 342 7.37 -30.43 -54.90
N GLU A 343 8.46 -30.79 -55.57
CA GLU A 343 8.90 -32.18 -55.72
C GLU A 343 9.36 -32.79 -54.39
N ALA A 344 10.14 -32.05 -53.60
CA ALA A 344 10.57 -32.48 -52.28
C ALA A 344 9.35 -32.67 -51.35
N LEU A 345 8.38 -31.75 -51.41
CA LEU A 345 7.22 -31.78 -50.52
C LEU A 345 6.23 -32.91 -50.83
N LYS A 346 6.15 -33.37 -52.09
CA LYS A 346 5.41 -34.59 -52.45
C LYS A 346 5.92 -35.83 -51.70
N ARG A 347 7.20 -35.86 -51.32
CA ARG A 347 7.81 -36.98 -50.58
C ARG A 347 7.51 -36.93 -49.08
N VAL A 348 7.26 -35.75 -48.53
CA VAL A 348 6.95 -35.55 -47.10
C VAL A 348 5.53 -36.01 -46.76
N GLN A 349 4.58 -35.90 -47.69
CA GLN A 349 3.16 -36.24 -47.47
C GLN A 349 2.58 -35.60 -46.20
N LEU A 350 2.50 -34.26 -46.19
CA LEU A 350 1.87 -33.52 -45.08
C LEU A 350 0.46 -34.02 -44.81
N LYS A 351 0.12 -34.21 -43.53
CA LYS A 351 -1.23 -34.59 -43.07
C LYS A 351 -1.80 -33.55 -42.10
N PRO A 352 -2.18 -32.36 -42.59
CA PRO A 352 -2.75 -31.33 -41.73
C PRO A 352 -3.99 -31.82 -40.97
N GLN A 353 -4.01 -31.59 -39.67
CA GLN A 353 -5.08 -31.96 -38.75
C GLN A 353 -5.99 -30.77 -38.45
N LEU A 354 -7.22 -31.08 -38.01
CA LEU A 354 -8.10 -30.06 -37.44
C LEU A 354 -7.58 -29.66 -36.05
N SER A 355 -7.33 -28.37 -35.87
CA SER A 355 -6.93 -27.81 -34.58
C SER A 355 -8.08 -27.07 -33.91
N LYS A 356 -8.15 -27.17 -32.58
CA LYS A 356 -9.02 -26.33 -31.74
C LYS A 356 -8.44 -24.93 -31.50
N ILE A 357 -7.16 -24.73 -31.83
CA ILE A 357 -6.47 -23.44 -31.68
C ILE A 357 -6.50 -22.76 -33.05
N PRO A 358 -7.21 -21.64 -33.21
CA PRO A 358 -7.27 -20.93 -34.49
C PRO A 358 -5.88 -20.39 -34.88
N MET A 359 -5.54 -20.52 -36.15
CA MET A 359 -4.33 -19.97 -36.74
C MET A 359 -4.69 -18.81 -37.67
N TYR A 360 -4.12 -17.64 -37.42
CA TYR A 360 -4.18 -16.50 -38.33
C TYR A 360 -2.98 -16.57 -39.26
N SER A 361 -3.24 -16.66 -40.56
CA SER A 361 -2.25 -16.78 -41.62
C SER A 361 -1.82 -15.41 -42.12
N CYS A 362 -0.52 -15.17 -42.22
CA CYS A 362 0.02 -14.04 -42.95
C CYS A 362 0.11 -14.31 -44.46
N VAL A 363 -0.12 -15.54 -44.94
CA VAL A 363 -0.29 -15.81 -46.37
C VAL A 363 -1.66 -15.33 -46.85
N GLU A 364 -2.72 -15.68 -46.12
CA GLU A 364 -4.09 -15.29 -46.47
C GLU A 364 -4.45 -13.89 -45.94
N GLY A 365 -3.87 -13.49 -44.80
CA GLY A 365 -4.20 -12.24 -44.11
C GLY A 365 -5.44 -12.34 -43.21
N GLU A 366 -5.87 -13.55 -42.89
CA GLU A 366 -7.05 -13.87 -42.07
C GLU A 366 -6.89 -15.25 -41.38
N ILE A 367 -7.93 -15.74 -40.72
CA ILE A 367 -7.95 -17.08 -40.13
C ILE A 367 -7.90 -18.16 -41.22
N VAL A 368 -7.08 -19.20 -41.03
CA VAL A 368 -6.92 -20.29 -42.01
C VAL A 368 -7.37 -21.62 -41.40
N SER A 369 -8.02 -22.46 -42.22
CA SER A 369 -8.33 -23.84 -41.84
C SER A 369 -7.08 -24.71 -41.99
N GLY A 370 -6.85 -25.63 -41.04
CA GLY A 370 -5.72 -26.55 -41.10
C GLY A 370 -5.62 -27.33 -42.41
N GLN A 371 -6.75 -27.68 -43.03
CA GLN A 371 -6.81 -28.39 -44.31
C GLN A 371 -6.24 -27.59 -45.49
N GLN A 372 -6.15 -26.26 -45.38
CA GLN A 372 -5.59 -25.41 -46.42
C GLN A 372 -4.06 -25.39 -46.40
N LEU A 373 -3.39 -25.87 -45.33
CA LEU A 373 -1.93 -25.89 -45.18
C LEU A 373 -1.28 -27.03 -46.00
N ASN A 374 -1.64 -27.10 -47.28
CA ASN A 374 -1.13 -28.07 -48.24
C ASN A 374 0.16 -27.57 -48.94
N ASN A 375 0.61 -28.30 -49.96
CA ASN A 375 1.85 -27.97 -50.66
C ASN A 375 1.83 -26.59 -51.35
N ASP A 376 0.68 -26.18 -51.90
CA ASP A 376 0.53 -24.86 -52.52
C ASP A 376 0.56 -23.74 -51.48
N TYR A 377 0.04 -23.98 -50.29
CA TYR A 377 0.11 -23.01 -49.19
C TYR A 377 1.55 -22.72 -48.79
N TRP A 378 2.36 -23.75 -48.55
CA TRP A 378 3.78 -23.56 -48.19
C TRP A 378 4.59 -22.98 -49.36
N TRP A 379 4.19 -23.36 -50.58
CA TRP A 379 4.27 -22.59 -51.81
C TRP A 379 4.31 -21.07 -51.62
N ARG A 380 3.10 -20.57 -51.39
CA ARG A 380 2.77 -19.15 -51.24
C ARG A 380 3.41 -18.54 -50.01
N ASN A 381 3.61 -19.29 -48.91
CA ASN A 381 4.36 -18.82 -47.75
C ASN A 381 5.81 -18.42 -48.11
N ILE A 382 6.46 -19.14 -49.02
CA ILE A 382 7.82 -18.79 -49.48
C ILE A 382 7.81 -17.58 -50.41
N ARG A 383 6.88 -17.55 -51.37
CA ARG A 383 6.91 -16.61 -52.51
C ARG A 383 6.08 -15.34 -52.33
N CYS A 384 4.91 -15.42 -51.70
CA CYS A 384 3.94 -14.33 -51.67
C CYS A 384 4.24 -13.34 -50.54
N PRO A 385 3.74 -12.09 -50.65
CA PRO A 385 3.90 -11.08 -49.62
C PRO A 385 3.30 -11.51 -48.28
N VAL A 386 3.99 -11.22 -47.18
CA VAL A 386 3.52 -11.44 -45.82
C VAL A 386 2.47 -10.39 -45.44
N ARG A 387 1.21 -10.78 -45.30
CA ARG A 387 0.05 -9.93 -44.96
C ARG A 387 -0.16 -9.79 -43.45
N PHE A 388 0.92 -9.49 -42.70
CA PHE A 388 0.88 -9.43 -41.23
C PHE A 388 -0.11 -8.39 -40.71
N TYR A 389 -0.19 -7.21 -41.35
CA TYR A 389 -1.16 -6.18 -40.97
C TYR A 389 -2.61 -6.70 -41.00
N SER A 390 -2.99 -7.36 -42.09
CA SER A 390 -4.35 -7.92 -42.26
C SER A 390 -4.64 -9.01 -41.23
N ALA A 391 -3.70 -9.94 -41.04
CA ALA A 391 -3.87 -11.05 -40.09
C ALA A 391 -4.01 -10.55 -38.64
N MET A 392 -3.14 -9.63 -38.22
CA MET A 392 -3.18 -9.03 -36.88
C MET A 392 -4.46 -8.21 -36.67
N LYS A 393 -4.93 -7.49 -37.69
CA LYS A 393 -6.18 -6.74 -37.62
C LYS A 393 -7.40 -7.64 -37.37
N HIS A 394 -7.50 -8.77 -38.07
CA HIS A 394 -8.55 -9.76 -37.80
C HIS A 394 -8.43 -10.34 -36.39
N LEU A 395 -7.21 -10.69 -35.96
CA LEU A 395 -6.95 -11.17 -34.61
C LEU A 395 -7.38 -10.18 -33.52
N LEU A 396 -7.09 -8.89 -33.69
CA LEU A 396 -7.53 -7.86 -32.74
C LEU A 396 -9.05 -7.64 -32.78
N ARG A 397 -9.69 -7.75 -33.95
CA ARG A 397 -11.16 -7.67 -34.07
C ARG A 397 -11.86 -8.80 -33.32
N ASP A 398 -11.27 -9.99 -33.29
CA ASP A 398 -11.80 -11.16 -32.57
C ASP A 398 -11.61 -11.07 -31.04
N GLY A 399 -11.09 -9.94 -30.54
CA GLY A 399 -11.04 -9.63 -29.11
C GLY A 399 -9.77 -10.09 -28.40
N TYR A 400 -8.77 -10.61 -29.10
CA TYR A 400 -7.48 -10.97 -28.49
C TYR A 400 -6.69 -9.70 -28.11
N ARG A 401 -6.20 -9.64 -26.86
CA ARG A 401 -5.46 -8.48 -26.33
C ARG A 401 -4.11 -8.82 -25.72
N GLN A 402 -3.90 -10.04 -25.26
CA GLN A 402 -2.61 -10.48 -24.72
C GLN A 402 -1.87 -11.31 -25.77
N ILE A 403 -0.71 -10.83 -26.19
CA ILE A 403 0.08 -11.47 -27.26
C ILE A 403 1.47 -11.79 -26.69
N ILE A 404 1.89 -13.04 -26.78
CA ILE A 404 3.24 -13.49 -26.43
C ILE A 404 4.03 -13.62 -27.72
N GLU A 405 5.00 -12.73 -27.93
CA GLU A 405 5.93 -12.78 -29.04
C GLU A 405 7.03 -13.81 -28.76
N ILE A 406 7.03 -14.88 -29.56
CA ILE A 406 8.02 -15.96 -29.55
C ILE A 406 8.94 -15.76 -30.76
N SER A 407 10.01 -15.02 -30.55
CA SER A 407 11.02 -14.66 -31.55
C SER A 407 12.42 -14.76 -30.94
N MET A 408 13.46 -14.76 -31.77
CA MET A 408 14.86 -14.85 -31.28
C MET A 408 15.30 -13.57 -30.55
N GLN A 409 14.67 -12.45 -30.89
CA GLN A 409 14.82 -11.13 -30.28
C GLN A 409 13.52 -10.33 -30.47
N PRO A 410 13.16 -9.40 -29.57
CA PRO A 410 11.93 -8.63 -29.68
C PRO A 410 11.91 -7.69 -30.89
N PHE A 411 10.93 -7.82 -31.78
CA PHE A 411 10.78 -6.89 -32.91
C PHE A 411 9.35 -6.71 -33.42
N LEU A 412 8.46 -7.69 -33.27
CA LEU A 412 7.10 -7.62 -33.82
C LEU A 412 6.18 -6.71 -33.01
N PHE A 413 6.43 -6.57 -31.71
CA PHE A 413 5.64 -5.69 -30.83
C PHE A 413 5.45 -4.27 -31.37
N ARG A 414 6.45 -3.73 -32.10
CA ARG A 414 6.38 -2.39 -32.70
C ARG A 414 5.28 -2.29 -33.76
N HIS A 415 5.10 -3.33 -34.56
CA HIS A 415 4.08 -3.37 -35.61
C HIS A 415 2.70 -3.56 -34.97
N VAL A 416 2.58 -4.44 -33.98
CA VAL A 416 1.33 -4.60 -33.21
C VAL A 416 0.88 -3.29 -32.58
N ASN A 417 1.78 -2.55 -31.94
CA ASN A 417 1.47 -1.26 -31.32
C ASN A 417 1.02 -0.22 -32.36
N ARG A 418 1.66 -0.18 -33.53
CA ARG A 418 1.25 0.71 -34.64
C ARG A 418 -0.14 0.37 -35.17
N ILE A 419 -0.41 -0.91 -35.39
CA ILE A 419 -1.72 -1.40 -35.84
C ILE A 419 -2.81 -1.01 -34.84
N ALA A 420 -2.55 -1.18 -33.53
CA ALA A 420 -3.49 -0.80 -32.49
C ALA A 420 -3.81 0.71 -32.46
N LEU A 421 -2.80 1.56 -32.71
CA LEU A 421 -2.98 3.00 -32.85
C LEU A 421 -3.80 3.36 -34.10
N GLN A 422 -3.56 2.68 -35.21
CA GLN A 422 -4.23 2.92 -36.50
C GLN A 422 -5.69 2.45 -36.51
N GLU A 423 -6.02 1.36 -35.82
CA GLU A 423 -7.41 0.87 -35.67
C GLU A 423 -8.25 1.68 -34.66
N ASN A 424 -7.70 2.79 -34.11
CA ASN A 424 -8.35 3.65 -33.13
C ASN A 424 -8.88 2.88 -31.89
N LEU A 425 -8.16 1.83 -31.48
CA LEU A 425 -8.52 1.05 -30.29
C LEU A 425 -8.43 1.93 -29.03
N THR A 426 -9.45 1.84 -28.17
CA THR A 426 -9.43 2.53 -26.87
C THR A 426 -8.28 2.01 -26.00
N GLU A 427 -7.86 2.74 -24.97
CA GLU A 427 -6.78 2.28 -24.08
C GLU A 427 -7.03 0.88 -23.49
N ARG A 428 -8.30 0.52 -23.24
CA ARG A 428 -8.69 -0.80 -22.74
C ARG A 428 -8.60 -1.90 -23.80
N GLU A 429 -8.67 -1.53 -25.06
CA GLU A 429 -8.61 -2.43 -26.20
C GLU A 429 -7.21 -2.51 -26.81
N ARG A 430 -6.25 -1.73 -26.33
CA ARG A 430 -4.87 -1.83 -26.81
C ARG A 430 -4.27 -3.19 -26.43
N PRO A 431 -3.70 -3.92 -27.39
CA PRO A 431 -3.02 -5.16 -27.09
C PRO A 431 -1.76 -4.90 -26.27
N VAL A 432 -1.44 -5.85 -25.40
CA VAL A 432 -0.18 -5.91 -24.66
C VAL A 432 0.65 -7.05 -25.23
N VAL A 433 1.88 -6.73 -25.64
CA VAL A 433 2.81 -7.71 -26.20
C VAL A 433 3.88 -8.06 -25.17
N PHE A 434 4.00 -9.35 -24.85
CA PHE A 434 5.01 -9.94 -23.97
C PHE A 434 6.07 -10.61 -24.83
N THR A 435 7.30 -10.11 -24.80
CA THR A 435 8.38 -10.60 -25.67
C THR A 435 9.21 -11.64 -24.96
N THR A 436 9.29 -12.89 -25.43
CA THR A 436 9.92 -13.97 -24.64
C THR A 436 11.43 -13.78 -24.46
N LEU A 437 12.23 -14.08 -25.50
CA LEU A 437 13.67 -13.92 -25.47
C LEU A 437 14.04 -12.43 -25.55
N PRO A 438 14.99 -11.95 -24.76
CA PRO A 438 15.42 -10.56 -24.81
C PRO A 438 16.31 -10.29 -26.03
N HIS A 439 16.65 -9.02 -26.24
CA HIS A 439 17.56 -8.62 -27.32
C HIS A 439 18.98 -9.17 -27.09
N LYS A 440 19.74 -9.42 -28.17
CA LYS A 440 21.11 -9.97 -28.11
C LYS A 440 22.14 -9.12 -27.35
N THR A 441 21.77 -7.87 -27.02
CA THR A 441 22.62 -6.96 -26.22
C THR A 441 22.55 -7.25 -24.73
N VAL A 442 21.55 -8.01 -24.27
CA VAL A 442 21.51 -8.51 -22.91
C VAL A 442 22.62 -9.56 -22.77
N PRO A 443 23.50 -9.48 -21.76
CA PRO A 443 24.55 -10.47 -21.52
C PRO A 443 24.00 -11.89 -21.51
N ILE A 444 24.78 -12.85 -22.03
CA ILE A 444 24.32 -14.23 -22.20
C ILE A 444 23.87 -14.80 -20.85
N GLU A 445 24.64 -14.55 -19.80
CA GLU A 445 24.37 -14.97 -18.44
C GLU A 445 23.05 -14.42 -17.85
N ASP A 446 22.53 -13.32 -18.38
CA ASP A 446 21.29 -12.70 -17.92
C ASP A 446 20.07 -13.11 -18.76
N GLN A 447 20.25 -13.81 -19.88
CA GLN A 447 19.15 -14.15 -20.81
C GLN A 447 18.00 -14.90 -20.12
N HIS A 448 18.29 -15.85 -19.23
CA HIS A 448 17.26 -16.56 -18.46
C HIS A 448 16.49 -15.64 -17.50
N LYS A 449 17.18 -14.70 -16.83
CA LYS A 449 16.56 -13.72 -15.92
C LYS A 449 15.55 -12.86 -16.67
N TYR A 450 15.97 -12.28 -17.79
CA TYR A 450 15.09 -11.45 -18.62
C TYR A 450 13.98 -12.25 -19.28
N PHE A 451 14.20 -13.52 -19.63
CA PHE A 451 13.13 -14.38 -20.14
C PHE A 451 12.01 -14.55 -19.11
N LEU A 452 12.32 -14.89 -17.85
CA LEU A 452 11.33 -15.01 -16.78
C LEU A 452 10.64 -13.67 -16.51
N GLN A 453 11.40 -12.57 -16.46
CA GLN A 453 10.87 -11.23 -16.25
C GLN A 453 9.91 -10.83 -17.37
N ASN A 454 10.26 -11.10 -18.63
CA ASN A 454 9.43 -10.73 -19.77
C ASN A 454 8.19 -11.62 -19.95
N THR A 455 8.23 -12.84 -19.44
CA THR A 455 7.14 -13.82 -19.55
C THR A 455 6.30 -13.84 -18.29
N VAL A 456 6.64 -14.69 -17.32
CA VAL A 456 5.82 -14.99 -16.14
C VAL A 456 5.60 -13.76 -15.25
N CYS A 457 6.62 -12.90 -15.06
CA CYS A 457 6.47 -11.71 -14.23
C CYS A 457 5.51 -10.69 -14.88
N LYS A 458 5.72 -10.34 -16.15
CA LYS A 458 4.82 -9.40 -16.85
C LYS A 458 3.40 -9.97 -16.98
N LEU A 459 3.23 -11.24 -17.35
CA LEU A 459 1.92 -11.89 -17.41
C LEU A 459 1.19 -11.85 -16.05
N PHE A 460 1.89 -12.18 -14.97
CA PHE A 460 1.33 -12.10 -13.62
C PHE A 460 0.82 -10.68 -13.30
N THR A 461 1.64 -9.66 -13.62
CA THR A 461 1.33 -8.27 -13.26
C THR A 461 0.10 -7.73 -13.99
N VAL A 462 -0.15 -8.17 -15.22
CA VAL A 462 -1.34 -7.75 -15.99
C VAL A 462 -2.61 -8.50 -15.61
N GLY A 463 -2.51 -9.54 -14.75
CA GLY A 463 -3.68 -10.28 -14.26
C GLY A 463 -3.78 -11.72 -14.77
N PHE A 464 -2.86 -12.19 -15.61
CA PHE A 464 -2.89 -13.56 -16.12
C PHE A 464 -2.63 -14.56 -14.97
N PRO A 465 -3.41 -15.66 -14.87
CA PRO A 465 -3.22 -16.66 -13.83
C PRO A 465 -1.96 -17.50 -14.12
N ILE A 466 -0.94 -17.37 -13.29
CA ILE A 466 0.29 -18.18 -13.37
C ILE A 466 0.17 -19.40 -12.45
N HIS A 467 0.54 -20.57 -12.96
CA HIS A 467 0.66 -21.80 -12.19
C HIS A 467 2.09 -21.90 -11.65
N TRP A 468 2.37 -21.26 -10.51
CA TRP A 468 3.73 -21.14 -9.98
C TRP A 468 4.38 -22.47 -9.67
N ASN A 469 3.64 -23.47 -9.14
CA ASN A 469 4.15 -24.83 -9.01
C ASN A 469 4.71 -25.44 -10.30
N SER A 470 4.16 -25.08 -11.47
CA SER A 470 4.67 -25.54 -12.77
C SER A 470 5.88 -24.73 -13.25
N VAL A 471 5.92 -23.42 -12.93
CA VAL A 471 7.05 -22.54 -13.24
C VAL A 471 8.25 -22.84 -12.34
N GLU A 472 8.02 -23.12 -11.06
CA GLU A 472 8.99 -23.33 -9.98
C GLU A 472 9.40 -24.79 -9.81
N GLY A 473 8.60 -25.75 -10.25
CA GLY A 473 8.95 -27.18 -10.20
C GLY A 473 9.15 -27.76 -8.80
N ASN A 474 8.96 -26.96 -7.74
CA ASN A 474 9.30 -27.33 -6.37
C ASN A 474 8.14 -27.98 -5.63
N ARG A 475 8.16 -29.31 -5.57
CA ARG A 475 7.18 -30.10 -4.81
C ARG A 475 7.48 -30.21 -3.32
N SER A 476 8.70 -29.89 -2.91
CA SER A 476 9.20 -29.97 -1.53
C SER A 476 9.18 -28.64 -0.78
N ALA A 477 8.88 -27.52 -1.47
CA ALA A 477 8.90 -26.20 -0.87
C ALA A 477 7.84 -26.07 0.24
N ARG A 478 8.23 -25.42 1.33
CA ARG A 478 7.44 -25.22 2.55
C ARG A 478 7.11 -23.74 2.71
N PHE A 479 5.94 -23.49 3.29
CA PHE A 479 5.53 -22.13 3.60
C PHE A 479 6.38 -21.57 4.75
N ILE A 480 7.06 -20.45 4.50
CA ILE A 480 7.74 -19.62 5.48
C ILE A 480 6.89 -18.38 5.72
N ARG A 481 6.67 -18.08 7.00
CA ARG A 481 5.90 -16.91 7.41
C ARG A 481 6.79 -15.67 7.39
N SER A 482 6.65 -14.84 6.35
CA SER A 482 7.26 -13.50 6.37
C SER A 482 6.57 -12.57 7.39
N GLU A 483 7.21 -11.44 7.69
CA GLU A 483 6.57 -10.34 8.42
C GLU A 483 5.23 -9.94 7.78
N THR A 484 4.26 -9.64 8.65
CA THR A 484 2.86 -9.43 8.27
C THR A 484 2.66 -8.20 7.40
N SER A 485 1.85 -8.36 6.35
CA SER A 485 1.48 -7.30 5.42
C SER A 485 0.87 -6.08 6.14
N PRO A 486 1.39 -4.85 5.97
CA PRO A 486 0.83 -3.67 6.60
C PRO A 486 -0.54 -3.37 5.99
N ARG A 487 -1.61 -3.48 6.78
CA ARG A 487 -2.92 -2.93 6.42
C ARG A 487 -2.81 -1.41 6.41
N LEU A 488 -2.59 -0.83 5.24
CA LEU A 488 -2.83 0.59 4.98
C LEU A 488 -4.32 0.79 4.69
N GLU A 489 -5.13 0.77 5.75
CA GLU A 489 -6.51 1.25 5.67
C GLU A 489 -6.48 2.78 5.70
N SER A 490 -7.00 3.42 4.65
CA SER A 490 -7.19 4.87 4.56
C SER A 490 -8.38 5.38 5.39
N SER A 491 -9.15 4.46 5.97
CA SER A 491 -10.25 4.75 6.89
C SER A 491 -9.74 4.64 8.32
N SER A 492 -9.76 5.74 9.05
CA SER A 492 -9.57 5.75 10.50
C SER A 492 -10.71 4.99 11.16
N CYS A 493 -10.47 3.71 11.47
CA CYS A 493 -11.31 2.94 12.36
C CYS A 493 -11.14 3.51 13.77
N TYR A 494 -12.12 4.27 14.24
CA TYR A 494 -12.15 4.72 15.63
C TYR A 494 -12.76 3.63 16.49
N ARG A 495 -12.20 3.42 17.67
CA ARG A 495 -12.83 2.61 18.70
C ARG A 495 -13.82 3.52 19.41
N GLU A 496 -15.12 3.24 19.30
CA GLU A 496 -16.09 3.86 20.21
C GLU A 496 -15.70 3.44 21.62
N HIS A 497 -15.23 4.41 22.40
CA HIS A 497 -15.22 4.24 23.85
C HIS A 497 -16.67 4.47 24.29
N PRO A 498 -17.36 3.46 24.88
CA PRO A 498 -18.55 3.77 25.62
C PRO A 498 -18.14 4.84 26.65
N PRO A 499 -18.89 5.95 26.79
CA PRO A 499 -18.55 6.96 27.79
C PRO A 499 -18.45 6.22 29.11
N GLN A 500 -17.25 6.19 29.71
CA GLN A 500 -17.11 5.57 31.01
C GLN A 500 -18.07 6.29 31.95
N PRO A 501 -19.00 5.59 32.60
CA PRO A 501 -19.78 6.18 33.66
C PRO A 501 -18.79 6.51 34.76
N LYS A 502 -18.38 7.78 34.84
CA LYS A 502 -17.84 8.33 36.07
C LYS A 502 -19.02 8.29 37.04
N GLU A 503 -18.98 7.27 37.89
CA GLU A 503 -19.94 6.91 38.93
C GLU A 503 -21.19 6.18 38.43
N GLN A 504 -21.45 5.01 39.04
CA GLN A 504 -22.73 4.33 38.89
C GLN A 504 -23.82 5.20 39.54
N PRO A 505 -24.97 5.43 38.88
CA PRO A 505 -26.09 6.07 39.52
C PRO A 505 -26.55 5.16 40.66
N ILE A 506 -26.43 5.65 41.89
CA ILE A 506 -27.09 5.04 43.04
C ILE A 506 -28.59 5.18 42.79
N SER A 507 -29.21 4.04 42.43
CA SER A 507 -30.61 3.84 42.10
C SER A 507 -31.11 4.58 40.85
N SER A 508 -31.43 3.81 39.81
CA SER A 508 -32.35 4.26 38.77
C SER A 508 -33.33 3.14 38.43
N ARG A 509 -34.56 3.27 38.93
CA ARG A 509 -35.72 2.88 38.13
C ARG A 509 -35.78 3.91 37.00
N GLU A 510 -35.08 3.67 35.91
CA GLU A 510 -35.30 4.40 34.67
C GLU A 510 -36.65 3.95 34.09
N THR A 511 -37.72 4.70 34.34
CA THR A 511 -38.80 4.75 33.36
C THR A 511 -38.24 5.48 32.14
N ILE A 512 -37.95 4.73 31.07
CA ILE A 512 -37.78 5.29 29.73
C ILE A 512 -39.12 5.91 29.33
N LYS A 513 -39.35 7.18 29.72
CA LYS A 513 -40.42 7.99 29.14
C LYS A 513 -39.99 8.30 27.71
N ARG A 514 -40.92 8.15 26.75
CA ARG A 514 -40.71 8.63 25.37
C ARG A 514 -40.29 10.11 25.44
N PRO A 515 -39.28 10.53 24.66
CA PRO A 515 -38.84 11.91 24.67
C PRO A 515 -40.01 12.83 24.29
N THR A 516 -40.25 13.86 25.08
CA THR A 516 -41.32 14.85 24.86
C THR A 516 -41.04 15.75 23.65
N HIS A 517 -39.79 15.79 23.17
CA HIS A 517 -39.38 16.55 21.99
C HIS A 517 -38.26 15.83 21.21
N PRO A 518 -38.23 15.89 19.86
CA PRO A 518 -37.17 15.29 19.04
C PRO A 518 -35.74 15.75 19.36
N TYR A 519 -35.58 16.98 19.88
CA TYR A 519 -34.30 17.57 20.29
C TYR A 519 -33.97 17.40 21.78
N LEU A 520 -34.70 16.53 22.51
CA LEU A 520 -34.51 16.29 23.95
C LEU A 520 -34.51 14.77 24.23
N SER A 521 -33.39 14.10 23.96
CA SER A 521 -33.31 12.63 23.95
C SER A 521 -32.89 11.96 25.26
N LYS A 522 -32.00 12.56 26.06
CA LYS A 522 -31.50 11.95 27.31
C LYS A 522 -31.39 12.96 28.45
N VAL A 523 -32.10 12.70 29.56
CA VAL A 523 -32.02 13.50 30.78
C VAL A 523 -30.80 13.06 31.59
N LYS A 524 -29.87 13.96 31.86
CA LYS A 524 -28.85 13.78 32.89
C LYS A 524 -29.21 14.67 34.07
N THR A 525 -29.69 14.07 35.16
CA THR A 525 -29.85 14.78 36.43
C THR A 525 -28.46 14.98 37.02
N THR A 526 -27.92 16.18 36.98
CA THR A 526 -26.68 16.52 37.69
C THR A 526 -27.04 17.20 39.01
N ASP A 527 -26.52 16.64 40.10
CA ASP A 527 -26.52 17.10 41.49
C ASP A 527 -27.77 17.81 42.04
N LEU A 528 -28.39 17.18 43.05
CA LEU A 528 -29.51 17.71 43.86
C LEU A 528 -29.25 19.11 44.46
N CYS A 529 -28.00 19.57 44.56
CA CYS A 529 -27.64 20.87 45.12
C CYS A 529 -27.85 22.07 44.19
N LEU A 530 -27.90 21.89 42.86
CA LEU A 530 -27.97 23.02 41.90
C LEU A 530 -29.36 23.23 41.26
N ARG A 531 -30.34 22.35 41.54
CA ARG A 531 -31.68 22.34 40.92
C ARG A 531 -31.65 22.54 39.39
N LEU A 532 -30.64 21.97 38.74
CA LEU A 532 -30.30 22.17 37.34
C LEU A 532 -30.66 20.89 36.57
N HIS A 533 -31.58 21.01 35.62
CA HIS A 533 -31.98 19.90 34.75
C HIS A 533 -31.31 20.06 33.39
N CYS A 534 -30.55 19.03 32.98
CA CYS A 534 -29.82 19.03 31.72
C CYS A 534 -30.36 17.92 30.81
N TRP A 535 -30.63 18.28 29.56
CA TRP A 535 -30.82 17.33 28.48
C TRP A 535 -29.60 17.39 27.58
N GLU A 536 -29.19 16.26 27.04
CA GLU A 536 -28.11 16.19 26.06
C GLU A 536 -28.64 15.50 24.81
N THR A 537 -28.45 16.11 23.65
CA THR A 537 -28.90 15.54 22.38
C THR A 537 -27.87 15.80 21.31
N GLU A 538 -27.45 14.72 20.65
CA GLU A 538 -26.62 14.76 19.46
C GLU A 538 -27.52 14.97 18.25
N ASN A 539 -27.30 16.08 17.55
CA ASN A 539 -28.05 16.46 16.37
C ASN A 539 -27.17 16.28 15.13
N ASP A 540 -27.66 15.46 14.20
CA ASP A 540 -27.12 15.27 12.86
C ASP A 540 -28.25 15.45 11.84
N LEU A 541 -27.94 16.02 10.68
CA LEU A 541 -28.84 16.21 9.55
C LEU A 541 -29.37 14.90 8.97
N LEU A 542 -28.71 13.77 9.26
CA LEU A 542 -29.22 12.44 8.92
C LEU A 542 -30.39 12.01 9.82
N ASN A 543 -30.39 12.36 11.10
CA ASN A 543 -31.40 11.96 12.08
C ASN A 543 -32.60 12.91 12.14
N ILE A 544 -32.42 14.20 11.81
CA ILE A 544 -33.47 15.22 11.88
C ILE A 544 -33.63 15.89 10.53
N THR A 545 -34.32 15.20 9.63
CA THR A 545 -34.48 15.60 8.23
C THR A 545 -35.22 16.92 8.05
N SER A 546 -36.07 17.33 9.00
CA SER A 546 -36.77 18.61 8.98
C SER A 546 -35.85 19.83 9.03
N LEU A 547 -34.65 19.71 9.61
CA LEU A 547 -33.65 20.79 9.63
C LEU A 547 -33.02 21.06 8.26
N LYS A 548 -33.04 20.10 7.33
CA LYS A 548 -32.52 20.30 5.97
C LYS A 548 -33.29 21.38 5.20
N ASN A 549 -34.55 21.62 5.58
CA ASN A 549 -35.40 22.63 4.95
C ASN A 549 -35.17 24.04 5.51
N HIS A 550 -34.29 24.20 6.50
CA HIS A 550 -33.96 25.47 7.14
C HIS A 550 -32.51 25.90 6.82
N ASP A 551 -32.14 25.77 5.54
CA ASP A 551 -30.84 26.12 4.97
C ASP A 551 -30.85 27.63 4.60
N LEU A 552 -30.62 28.49 5.59
CA LEU A 552 -30.82 29.94 5.46
C LEU A 552 -29.56 30.76 5.16
N ILE A 553 -28.36 30.16 5.17
CA ILE A 553 -27.08 30.85 4.91
C ILE A 553 -26.13 29.89 4.18
N GLU A 554 -25.35 30.37 3.20
CA GLU A 554 -24.38 29.62 2.36
C GLU A 554 -23.25 28.91 3.15
N GLY A 555 -23.60 27.95 4.02
CA GLY A 555 -22.67 27.27 4.91
C GLY A 555 -23.24 26.14 5.76
N GLY A 556 -24.56 25.96 5.84
CA GLY A 556 -25.18 24.80 6.49
C GLY A 556 -26.55 25.10 7.12
N ALA A 557 -27.28 24.03 7.44
CA ALA A 557 -28.60 24.12 8.05
C ALA A 557 -28.51 24.78 9.42
N VAL A 558 -29.36 25.78 9.65
CA VAL A 558 -29.41 26.53 10.91
C VAL A 558 -30.59 26.02 11.73
N MET A 559 -30.42 25.85 13.04
CA MET A 559 -31.56 25.50 13.89
C MET A 559 -32.54 26.69 14.00
N SER A 560 -33.83 26.44 13.75
CA SER A 560 -34.85 27.49 13.80
C SER A 560 -34.98 28.09 15.20
N GLY A 561 -35.15 29.42 15.27
CA GLY A 561 -35.47 30.13 16.52
C GLY A 561 -36.72 29.58 17.23
N VAL A 562 -37.66 29.04 16.46
CA VAL A 562 -38.90 28.43 16.96
C VAL A 562 -38.61 27.11 17.69
N ALA A 563 -37.66 26.31 17.20
CA ALA A 563 -37.28 25.05 17.83
C ALA A 563 -36.75 25.26 19.27
N TYR A 564 -36.02 26.35 19.53
CA TYR A 564 -35.58 26.69 20.88
C TYR A 564 -36.73 26.99 21.84
N ARG A 565 -37.81 27.60 21.34
CA ARG A 565 -39.02 27.86 22.14
C ARG A 565 -39.74 26.56 22.44
N GLU A 566 -39.96 25.71 21.43
CA GLU A 566 -40.60 24.41 21.60
C GLU A 566 -39.83 23.51 22.58
N MET A 567 -38.50 23.50 22.48
CA MET A 567 -37.65 22.82 23.45
C MET A 567 -37.83 23.37 24.86
N ALA A 568 -37.88 24.69 25.05
CA ALA A 568 -38.12 25.29 26.35
C ALA A 568 -39.49 24.87 26.93
N PHE A 569 -40.57 24.91 26.14
CA PHE A 569 -41.89 24.43 26.58
C PHE A 569 -41.86 22.95 26.95
N ALA A 570 -41.22 22.11 26.13
CA ALA A 570 -41.10 20.67 26.38
C ALA A 570 -40.27 20.37 27.63
N MET A 571 -39.19 21.11 27.89
CA MET A 571 -38.37 20.99 29.10
C MET A 571 -39.17 21.32 30.38
N VAL A 572 -40.04 22.34 30.33
CA VAL A 572 -40.88 22.68 31.48
C VAL A 572 -41.98 21.64 31.67
N ASN A 573 -42.62 21.18 30.59
CA ASN A 573 -43.68 20.15 30.66
C ASN A 573 -43.16 18.77 31.09
N ASP A 574 -41.90 18.44 30.75
CA ASP A 574 -41.24 17.22 31.23
C ASP A 574 -40.93 17.31 32.73
N LYS A 575 -40.63 18.52 33.24
CA LYS A 575 -40.22 18.72 34.63
C LYS A 575 -41.38 18.97 35.61
N PHE A 576 -42.41 19.70 35.19
CA PHE A 576 -43.53 20.11 36.05
C PHE A 576 -44.82 19.43 35.59
N VAL A 577 -45.56 18.86 36.53
CA VAL A 577 -46.86 18.21 36.26
C VAL A 577 -47.97 19.23 36.50
N HIS A 578 -48.95 19.32 35.58
CA HIS A 578 -50.10 20.25 35.63
C HIS A 578 -49.75 21.75 35.46
N ILE A 579 -49.26 22.13 34.28
CA ILE A 579 -49.04 23.53 33.90
C ILE A 579 -50.35 24.07 33.29
N LEU A 580 -50.91 25.15 33.86
CA LEU A 580 -52.11 25.83 33.33
C LEU A 580 -51.78 26.83 32.22
N SER A 581 -50.66 27.55 32.34
CA SER A 581 -50.16 28.50 31.34
C SER A 581 -48.65 28.68 31.51
N LEU A 582 -47.92 28.84 30.40
CA LEU A 582 -46.49 29.17 30.41
C LEU A 582 -46.27 30.47 29.63
N ASP A 583 -45.55 31.42 30.23
CA ASP A 583 -45.11 32.64 29.58
C ASP A 583 -43.57 32.67 29.49
N LEU A 584 -43.05 33.13 28.35
CA LEU A 584 -41.61 33.21 28.06
C LEU A 584 -41.20 34.69 27.97
N GLY A 585 -40.71 35.23 29.08
CA GLY A 585 -40.17 36.59 29.15
C GLY A 585 -38.66 36.67 28.84
N ASN A 586 -38.21 37.81 28.32
CA ASN A 586 -36.80 38.17 28.13
C ASN A 586 -35.96 37.15 27.32
N VAL A 587 -36.55 36.53 26.30
CA VAL A 587 -35.84 35.58 25.42
C VAL A 587 -34.83 36.31 24.54
N LYS A 588 -33.54 35.99 24.71
CA LYS A 588 -32.45 36.50 23.88
C LYS A 588 -31.70 35.35 23.21
N LEU A 589 -31.69 35.33 21.88
CA LEU A 589 -30.87 34.40 21.08
C LEU A 589 -29.58 35.12 20.69
N SER A 590 -28.44 34.70 21.22
CA SER A 590 -27.15 35.36 21.00
C SER A 590 -26.47 34.93 19.71
N SER A 591 -26.58 33.65 19.33
CA SER A 591 -25.98 33.09 18.13
C SER A 591 -26.65 31.76 17.76
N PRO A 592 -27.24 31.62 16.57
CA PRO A 592 -27.79 30.34 16.14
C PRO A 592 -26.65 29.42 15.67
N PRO A 593 -26.56 28.18 16.17
CA PRO A 593 -25.55 27.23 15.70
C PRO A 593 -25.87 26.77 14.28
N THR A 594 -24.88 26.87 13.40
CA THR A 594 -24.87 26.25 12.07
C THR A 594 -24.44 24.80 12.20
N LEU A 595 -25.18 23.87 11.61
CA LEU A 595 -24.79 22.47 11.49
C LEU A 595 -24.18 22.22 10.10
N PRO A 596 -22.86 21.99 9.98
CA PRO A 596 -22.24 21.63 8.71
C PRO A 596 -22.79 20.29 8.21
N LYS A 597 -22.87 20.11 6.88
CA LYS A 597 -23.44 18.90 6.24
C LYS A 597 -22.84 17.56 6.67
N THR A 598 -21.68 17.56 7.33
CA THR A 598 -20.89 16.36 7.68
C THR A 598 -20.48 16.28 9.16
N GLN A 599 -20.95 17.19 10.03
CA GLN A 599 -20.57 17.20 11.45
C GLN A 599 -21.77 17.01 12.37
N VAL A 600 -21.59 16.20 13.42
CA VAL A 600 -22.55 16.06 14.52
C VAL A 600 -22.37 17.22 15.50
N GLY A 601 -23.44 17.97 15.77
CA GLY A 601 -23.47 19.01 16.79
C GLY A 601 -24.18 18.51 18.04
N SER A 602 -23.54 18.63 19.21
CA SER A 602 -24.22 18.35 20.49
C SER A 602 -24.86 19.63 21.03
N LEU A 603 -26.16 19.55 21.36
CA LEU A 603 -26.89 20.61 22.05
C LEU A 603 -27.19 20.13 23.48
N SER A 604 -26.83 20.94 24.47
CA SER A 604 -27.06 20.63 25.89
C SER A 604 -27.92 21.70 26.56
N PRO A 605 -29.24 21.73 26.31
CA PRO A 605 -30.13 22.71 26.92
C PRO A 605 -30.28 22.44 28.43
N ARG A 606 -30.34 23.52 29.21
CA ARG A 606 -30.37 23.48 30.68
C ARG A 606 -31.53 24.31 31.22
N LEU A 607 -32.27 23.74 32.17
CA LEU A 607 -33.31 24.43 32.93
C LEU A 607 -32.82 24.65 34.36
N LEU A 608 -32.73 25.90 34.79
CA LEU A 608 -32.42 26.28 36.16
C LEU A 608 -33.72 26.70 36.86
N THR A 609 -34.02 26.11 38.02
CA THR A 609 -35.18 26.50 38.82
C THR A 609 -34.76 27.36 40.01
N THR A 610 -35.00 28.67 39.94
CA THR A 610 -34.80 29.57 41.08
C THR A 610 -36.07 29.63 41.89
N GLY A 611 -36.11 28.92 43.03
CA GLY A 611 -37.19 29.13 44.01
C GLY A 611 -36.96 30.46 44.73
N SER A 612 -37.98 31.31 44.81
CA SER A 612 -37.90 32.54 45.59
C SER A 612 -37.83 32.22 47.09
N SER A 613 -36.63 32.28 47.67
CA SER A 613 -36.45 32.57 49.09
C SER A 613 -35.17 33.40 49.27
N GLU A 614 -35.39 34.67 49.62
CA GLU A 614 -34.46 35.65 50.21
C GLU A 614 -33.28 36.16 49.36
N ASN A 615 -33.05 37.48 49.49
CA ASN A 615 -32.13 38.33 48.74
C ASN A 615 -30.68 37.81 48.67
N TRP A 616 -30.19 37.52 47.46
CA TRP A 616 -28.76 37.30 47.17
C TRP A 616 -28.19 38.33 46.17
N GLY A 617 -28.72 39.56 46.20
CA GLY A 617 -28.47 40.60 45.20
C GLY A 617 -27.05 41.20 45.12
N GLU A 618 -26.16 40.96 46.09
CA GLU A 618 -24.91 41.74 46.20
C GLU A 618 -23.58 40.95 46.14
N VAL A 619 -23.57 39.63 45.95
CA VAL A 619 -22.33 38.82 46.06
C VAL A 619 -21.50 38.71 44.75
N ARG A 620 -21.93 39.31 43.63
CA ARG A 620 -21.29 39.06 42.31
C ARG A 620 -20.11 39.95 41.90
N ASN A 621 -19.72 40.97 42.67
CA ASN A 621 -18.79 42.01 42.17
C ASN A 621 -17.29 41.97 42.55
N PRO A 622 -16.78 41.26 43.60
CA PRO A 622 -15.35 41.36 43.95
C PRO A 622 -14.40 40.41 43.19
N ALA A 623 -14.89 39.33 42.58
CA ALA A 623 -14.04 38.31 41.93
C ALA A 623 -13.72 38.59 40.45
N ALA A 624 -14.35 39.60 39.86
CA ALA A 624 -14.22 39.93 38.43
C ALA A 624 -12.79 40.32 37.96
N PRO A 625 -11.97 41.05 38.74
CA PRO A 625 -10.62 41.43 38.31
C PRO A 625 -9.66 40.24 38.21
N TYR A 626 -9.79 39.28 39.13
CA TYR A 626 -8.95 38.08 39.19
C TYR A 626 -9.27 37.09 38.07
N VAL A 627 -10.55 36.96 37.71
CA VAL A 627 -10.99 36.18 36.54
C VAL A 627 -10.43 36.76 35.24
N GLN A 628 -10.43 38.08 35.10
CA GLN A 628 -9.83 38.73 33.91
C GLN A 628 -8.31 38.51 33.83
N LEU A 629 -7.59 38.51 34.96
CA LEU A 629 -6.15 38.22 34.99
C LEU A 629 -5.82 36.77 34.60
N ILE A 630 -6.61 35.81 35.12
CA ILE A 630 -6.47 34.37 34.81
C ILE A 630 -6.75 34.08 33.34
N VAL A 631 -7.71 34.78 32.72
CA VAL A 631 -8.01 34.65 31.28
C VAL A 631 -6.89 35.22 30.40
N LYS A 632 -6.14 36.22 30.88
CA LYS A 632 -5.15 36.95 30.08
C LYS A 632 -3.74 36.34 30.10
N GLU A 633 -3.28 35.75 31.21
CA GLU A 633 -1.85 35.44 31.36
C GLU A 633 -1.44 33.96 31.51
N GLN A 634 -2.30 32.99 31.87
CA GLN A 634 -1.89 31.57 32.00
C GLN A 634 -3.00 30.56 31.74
N ARG A 635 -2.69 29.44 31.05
CA ARG A 635 -3.70 28.44 30.62
C ARG A 635 -3.85 27.17 31.47
N HIS A 636 -3.06 26.90 32.51
CA HIS A 636 -3.18 25.62 33.25
C HIS A 636 -2.89 25.71 34.77
N GLY A 637 -3.85 25.32 35.63
CA GLY A 637 -3.67 25.07 37.08
C GLY A 637 -4.87 25.42 37.97
N SER A 638 -4.99 24.79 39.16
CA SER A 638 -5.95 25.13 40.23
C SER A 638 -5.42 26.29 41.08
N TYR A 639 -6.25 27.28 41.42
CA TYR A 639 -5.85 28.44 42.23
C TYR A 639 -6.57 28.46 43.59
N PHE A 640 -5.82 28.67 44.68
CA PHE A 640 -6.37 29.02 45.99
C PHE A 640 -6.13 30.52 46.23
N LEU A 641 -7.19 31.29 46.48
CA LEU A 641 -7.09 32.67 46.99
C LEU A 641 -7.16 32.61 48.52
N GLY A 642 -6.17 33.20 49.18
CA GLY A 642 -6.05 33.23 50.64
C GLY A 642 -7.21 33.94 51.35
N GLU A 643 -7.23 33.80 52.67
CA GLU A 643 -8.27 34.24 53.62
C GLU A 643 -8.80 35.66 53.40
N TYR A 644 -10.12 35.83 53.56
CA TYR A 644 -10.72 37.14 53.82
C TYR A 644 -11.58 37.08 55.10
N SER A 645 -11.27 37.95 56.06
CA SER A 645 -12.06 38.18 57.26
C SER A 645 -12.70 39.57 57.15
N TYR A 646 -14.03 39.63 57.15
CA TYR A 646 -14.73 40.90 57.32
C TYR A 646 -14.95 41.18 58.81
N GLY A 647 -14.52 42.37 59.24
CA GLY A 647 -14.69 42.83 60.60
C GLY A 647 -16.14 42.80 61.09
N ARG A 648 -16.28 42.33 62.34
CA ARG A 648 -17.46 42.37 63.23
C ARG A 648 -18.58 41.33 63.08
N PHE A 649 -18.53 40.35 62.20
CA PHE A 649 -19.44 39.19 62.27
C PHE A 649 -18.69 37.85 62.23
N GLN A 650 -19.08 36.93 63.12
CA GLN A 650 -18.40 35.67 63.45
C GLN A 650 -18.61 34.55 62.42
N SER A 651 -18.30 34.80 61.15
CA SER A 651 -18.30 33.80 60.09
C SER A 651 -17.03 33.92 59.25
N VAL A 652 -16.26 32.83 59.13
CA VAL A 652 -15.14 32.75 58.18
C VAL A 652 -15.66 32.03 56.95
N GLU A 653 -15.58 32.69 55.78
CA GLU A 653 -15.97 32.10 54.51
C GLU A 653 -14.74 31.78 53.65
N TYR A 654 -14.72 30.59 53.06
CA TYR A 654 -13.67 30.13 52.16
C TYR A 654 -14.20 30.10 50.71
N PRO A 655 -13.73 30.97 49.81
CA PRO A 655 -13.96 30.80 48.38
C PRO A 655 -12.97 29.79 47.81
N VAL A 656 -13.48 28.71 47.21
CA VAL A 656 -12.70 27.78 46.40
C VAL A 656 -13.11 27.97 44.94
N ILE A 657 -12.18 28.39 44.08
CA ILE A 657 -12.40 28.49 42.64
C ILE A 657 -11.93 27.20 41.99
N ASP A 658 -12.87 26.43 41.48
CA ASP A 658 -12.60 25.14 40.82
C ASP A 658 -12.50 25.37 39.30
N THR A 659 -11.31 25.25 38.74
CA THR A 659 -11.04 25.49 37.30
C THR A 659 -10.84 24.21 36.48
N LEU A 660 -11.39 23.06 36.89
CA LEU A 660 -11.40 21.87 36.03
C LEU A 660 -12.72 21.09 36.03
N PRO A 661 -13.12 20.54 34.86
CA PRO A 661 -12.40 20.57 33.59
C PRO A 661 -12.85 21.74 32.70
N TRP A 662 -11.93 22.67 32.44
CA TRP A 662 -12.05 23.63 31.35
C TRP A 662 -12.05 22.86 30.02
N SER A 663 -13.21 22.77 29.39
CA SER A 663 -13.35 22.39 27.98
C SER A 663 -13.11 23.66 27.15
N SER A 664 -12.29 23.58 26.11
CA SER A 664 -12.04 24.70 25.18
C SER A 664 -13.32 25.25 24.52
N ARG A 665 -14.46 24.57 24.65
CA ARG A 665 -15.77 24.98 24.13
C ARG A 665 -16.65 25.73 25.14
N SER A 666 -16.43 25.65 26.47
CA SER A 666 -17.44 26.10 27.45
C SER A 666 -17.19 27.45 28.12
N GLN A 667 -15.96 28.00 28.12
CA GLN A 667 -15.56 29.30 28.69
C GLN A 667 -16.15 29.70 30.07
N ASN A 668 -16.71 28.78 30.85
CA ASN A 668 -17.34 29.09 32.14
C ASN A 668 -16.42 28.70 33.30
N ILE A 669 -16.24 29.63 34.24
CA ILE A 669 -15.54 29.42 35.52
C ILE A 669 -16.60 29.24 36.62
N THR A 670 -16.44 28.24 37.47
CA THR A 670 -17.36 27.96 38.59
C THR A 670 -16.70 28.33 39.91
N ILE A 671 -17.34 29.18 40.71
CA ILE A 671 -16.86 29.61 42.03
C ILE A 671 -17.74 28.94 43.09
N ARG A 672 -17.15 28.26 44.08
CA ARG A 672 -17.86 27.69 45.23
C ARG A 672 -17.48 28.47 46.50
N LEU A 673 -18.47 28.88 47.28
CA LEU A 673 -18.29 29.55 48.57
C LEU A 673 -18.75 28.61 49.69
N PHE A 674 -17.96 28.49 50.76
CA PHE A 674 -18.32 27.75 51.97
C PHE A 674 -18.30 28.69 53.17
N SER A 675 -19.31 28.59 54.05
CA SER A 675 -19.38 29.33 55.31
C SER A 675 -19.33 28.36 56.49
N ILE A 676 -18.47 28.63 57.48
CA ILE A 676 -18.37 27.85 58.72
C ILE A 676 -18.64 28.80 59.90
N THR A 677 -19.70 28.56 60.65
CA THR A 677 -20.05 29.31 61.88
C THR A 677 -19.61 28.57 63.14
N LYS A 678 -19.25 29.32 64.19
CA LYS A 678 -18.58 28.81 65.40
C LYS A 678 -19.44 27.93 66.32
N ASP A 679 -20.77 27.86 66.12
CA ASP A 679 -21.69 27.17 67.04
C ASP A 679 -21.84 25.66 66.82
N GLY A 680 -20.93 25.01 66.10
CA GLY A 680 -20.80 23.54 66.08
C GLY A 680 -21.98 22.76 65.48
N ARG A 681 -23.07 23.41 65.06
CA ARG A 681 -24.19 22.77 64.37
C ARG A 681 -23.94 22.74 62.87
N LEU A 682 -23.27 21.67 62.43
CA LEU A 682 -23.12 21.29 61.04
C LEU A 682 -24.48 20.88 60.46
N THR A 683 -25.13 21.76 59.69
CA THR A 683 -26.49 21.53 59.16
C THR A 683 -26.53 20.75 57.85
N SER A 684 -25.40 20.27 57.31
CA SER A 684 -25.40 19.46 56.09
C SER A 684 -25.06 17.99 56.36
N ARG A 685 -25.98 17.11 55.93
CA ARG A 685 -25.89 15.64 56.02
C ARG A 685 -24.58 15.09 55.41
N HIS A 686 -24.00 15.80 54.43
CA HIS A 686 -22.73 15.46 53.80
C HIS A 686 -21.50 15.65 54.69
N VAL A 687 -21.46 16.65 55.59
CA VAL A 687 -20.33 16.78 56.51
C VAL A 687 -20.38 15.71 57.59
N GLN A 688 -21.58 15.26 57.97
CA GLN A 688 -21.78 14.12 58.85
C GLN A 688 -21.32 12.81 58.19
N THR A 689 -21.58 12.62 56.89
CA THR A 689 -21.05 11.50 56.10
C THR A 689 -19.53 11.55 55.94
N LEU A 690 -18.94 12.73 55.76
CA LEU A 690 -17.48 12.91 55.67
C LEU A 690 -16.81 12.64 57.03
N ARG A 691 -17.43 13.09 58.13
CA ARG A 691 -17.03 12.78 59.51
C ARG A 691 -17.09 11.28 59.80
N GLU A 692 -18.18 10.61 59.41
CA GLU A 692 -18.34 9.16 59.57
C GLU A 692 -17.38 8.35 58.69
N ALA A 693 -17.07 8.82 57.48
CA ALA A 693 -16.10 8.20 56.58
C ALA A 693 -14.66 8.34 57.09
N LEU A 694 -14.30 9.50 57.66
CA LEU A 694 -12.99 9.75 58.27
C LEU A 694 -12.80 8.94 59.57
N LEU A 695 -13.85 8.81 60.40
CA LEU A 695 -13.82 7.98 61.61
C LEU A 695 -13.82 6.48 61.30
N LYS A 696 -14.46 6.02 60.21
CA LYS A 696 -14.45 4.61 59.76
C LYS A 696 -13.11 4.18 59.13
N ASN A 697 -12.33 5.10 58.56
CA ASN A 697 -11.04 4.81 57.90
C ASN A 697 -9.84 5.13 58.81
N GLN A 698 -9.78 4.56 60.01
CA GLN A 698 -8.60 4.63 60.89
C GLN A 698 -7.30 4.10 60.25
N THR A 699 -7.39 3.36 59.13
CA THR A 699 -6.25 2.81 58.38
C THR A 699 -5.46 3.83 57.57
N ILE A 700 -5.98 5.05 57.31
CA ILE A 700 -5.23 6.11 56.63
C ILE A 700 -4.23 6.79 57.59
N PHE A 701 -4.61 6.94 58.86
CA PHE A 701 -3.79 7.62 59.87
C PHE A 701 -2.73 6.71 60.51
N ASN A 702 -2.90 5.38 60.47
CA ASN A 702 -2.00 4.41 61.08
C ASN A 702 -1.09 3.65 60.09
N LYS A 703 -0.98 4.10 58.82
CA LYS A 703 0.01 3.53 57.90
C LYS A 703 1.38 4.16 58.16
N GLU A 704 2.33 3.35 58.62
CA GLU A 704 3.75 3.66 58.47
C GLU A 704 4.05 3.77 56.97
N TYR A 705 4.45 4.96 56.53
CA TYR A 705 4.94 5.18 55.18
C TYR A 705 6.40 4.75 55.16
N GLN A 706 6.72 3.67 54.44
CA GLN A 706 8.12 3.32 54.18
C GLN A 706 8.81 4.43 53.39
N GLU A 707 9.98 4.84 53.86
CA GLU A 707 10.87 5.77 53.17
C GLU A 707 11.18 5.29 51.75
N TRP A 708 11.12 6.21 50.79
CA TRP A 708 11.46 5.96 49.40
C TRP A 708 12.99 5.79 49.28
N GLN A 709 13.45 4.58 48.92
CA GLN A 709 14.86 4.27 48.66
C GLN A 709 15.23 4.66 47.20
N PRO A 710 16.20 5.57 46.98
CA PRO A 710 16.41 6.25 45.69
C PRO A 710 17.25 5.45 44.66
N ALA A 711 17.17 4.13 44.62
CA ALA A 711 18.11 3.30 43.85
C ALA A 711 17.79 3.12 42.34
N GLU A 712 16.66 3.60 41.81
CA GLU A 712 16.25 3.27 40.42
C GLU A 712 15.95 4.49 39.51
N VAL A 713 16.72 5.56 39.62
CA VAL A 713 16.73 6.61 38.58
C VAL A 713 17.95 6.40 37.68
N ARG A 714 17.76 5.78 36.52
CA ARG A 714 18.87 5.40 35.62
C ARG A 714 19.50 6.56 34.83
N ARG A 715 19.03 7.82 34.89
CA ARG A 715 19.70 9.05 34.33
C ARG A 715 19.26 10.34 35.06
N PRO A 716 20.11 11.38 35.17
CA PRO A 716 19.82 12.55 35.99
C PRO A 716 18.73 13.48 35.41
N LEU A 717 17.87 13.98 36.30
CA LEU A 717 16.99 15.12 36.04
C LEU A 717 17.82 16.36 35.68
N SER A 718 17.42 17.10 34.64
CA SER A 718 18.08 18.34 34.24
C SER A 718 17.37 19.54 34.86
N PHE A 719 18.08 20.31 35.67
CA PHE A 719 17.57 21.52 36.32
C PHE A 719 18.09 22.78 35.61
N LEU A 720 17.21 23.74 35.34
CA LEU A 720 17.55 25.04 34.76
C LEU A 720 17.22 26.14 35.76
N LYS A 721 18.23 26.91 36.21
CA LYS A 721 18.04 28.08 37.08
C LYS A 721 18.13 29.35 36.21
N CYS A 722 17.17 30.27 36.37
CA CYS A 722 17.23 31.58 35.72
C CYS A 722 18.08 32.54 36.56
N GLN A 723 19.16 33.06 35.98
CA GLN A 723 19.98 34.13 36.55
C GLN A 723 20.20 35.20 35.48
N ASN A 724 19.89 36.47 35.75
CA ASN A 724 20.02 37.60 34.81
C ASN A 724 19.36 37.34 33.43
N ASN A 725 18.12 36.82 33.42
CA ASN A 725 17.36 36.47 32.21
C ASN A 725 18.03 35.46 31.25
N ARG A 726 18.93 34.60 31.76
CA ARG A 726 19.45 33.44 31.03
C ARG A 726 19.29 32.16 31.87
N PHE A 727 18.96 31.06 31.21
CA PHE A 727 18.81 29.74 31.84
C PHE A 727 20.11 28.94 31.70
N LEU A 728 20.67 28.50 32.84
CA LEU A 728 21.90 27.70 32.88
C LEU A 728 21.59 26.26 33.32
N PRO A 729 22.06 25.23 32.59
CA PRO A 729 21.91 23.84 33.00
C PRO A 729 22.83 23.52 34.17
N ARG A 730 22.29 22.91 35.23
CA ARG A 730 23.09 22.33 36.32
C ARG A 730 22.93 20.81 36.33
N ASN A 731 24.06 20.12 36.22
CA ASN A 731 24.14 18.68 36.47
C ASN A 731 24.20 18.42 37.97
N PRO A 732 23.39 17.50 38.52
CA PRO A 732 23.55 17.08 39.90
C PRO A 732 24.86 16.31 40.04
N THR A 733 25.81 16.83 40.81
CA THR A 733 26.95 16.05 41.31
C THR A 733 26.46 15.01 42.31
N THR A 734 27.26 13.97 42.55
CA THR A 734 27.01 12.67 43.22
C THR A 734 26.35 12.63 44.62
N TYR A 735 25.79 13.74 45.12
CA TYR A 735 25.07 13.79 46.39
C TYR A 735 23.56 13.96 46.17
N GLY A 736 22.77 13.44 47.13
CA GLY A 736 21.33 13.21 47.01
C GLY A 736 20.50 14.44 46.62
N ILE A 737 19.30 14.18 46.08
CA ILE A 737 18.33 15.15 45.57
C ILE A 737 18.08 16.33 46.55
N GLU A 738 18.14 16.11 47.86
CA GLU A 738 17.91 17.13 48.89
C GLU A 738 18.92 18.29 48.88
N GLU A 739 20.20 18.00 48.59
CA GLU A 739 21.26 19.01 48.61
C GLU A 739 21.23 19.86 47.33
N VAL A 740 20.83 19.26 46.20
CA VAL A 740 20.59 19.94 44.91
C VAL A 740 19.41 20.91 45.02
N TRP A 741 18.31 20.51 45.66
CA TRP A 741 17.17 21.41 45.92
C TRP A 741 17.53 22.59 46.81
N SER A 742 18.42 22.39 47.78
CA SER A 742 18.87 23.47 48.68
C SER A 742 19.66 24.56 47.96
N GLN A 743 20.44 24.21 46.92
CA GLN A 743 21.23 25.16 46.12
C GLN A 743 20.43 25.87 45.02
N LEU A 744 19.28 25.32 44.62
CA LEU A 744 18.45 25.85 43.52
C LEU A 744 17.53 26.99 43.98
N VAL A 745 17.20 27.08 45.26
CA VAL A 745 16.16 27.98 45.80
C VAL A 745 16.79 29.13 46.59
N ASP A 746 17.20 30.19 45.89
CA ASP A 746 17.43 31.51 46.48
C ASP A 746 16.18 32.39 46.29
N LYS A 747 15.94 33.33 47.22
CA LYS A 747 14.81 34.28 47.14
C LYS A 747 14.81 34.98 45.78
N GLY A 748 13.66 34.96 45.08
CA GLY A 748 13.47 35.62 43.79
C GLY A 748 13.93 34.85 42.54
N SER A 749 14.40 33.60 42.67
CA SER A 749 14.81 32.78 41.51
C SER A 749 13.63 32.00 40.89
N THR A 750 13.61 31.89 39.56
CA THR A 750 12.71 30.96 38.83
C THR A 750 13.50 29.70 38.46
N VAL A 751 12.97 28.53 38.82
CA VAL A 751 13.59 27.21 38.56
C VAL A 751 12.67 26.40 37.66
N LEU A 752 13.22 25.88 36.55
CA LEU A 752 12.54 24.99 35.61
C LEU A 752 13.08 23.56 35.75
N VAL A 753 12.17 22.59 35.84
CA VAL A 753 12.50 21.17 35.96
C VAL A 753 11.97 20.46 34.71
N CYS A 754 12.86 19.84 33.92
CA CYS A 754 12.48 18.96 32.82
C CYS A 754 12.60 17.49 33.28
N PRO A 755 11.51 16.70 33.24
CA PRO A 755 11.63 15.25 33.34
C PRO A 755 12.43 14.78 32.11
N GLY A 756 13.53 14.06 32.33
CA GLY A 756 14.24 13.41 31.23
C GLY A 756 13.29 12.50 30.45
N ASP A 757 13.47 12.45 29.13
CA ASP A 757 12.71 11.57 28.26
C ASP A 757 12.66 10.15 28.83
N HIS A 758 11.47 9.52 28.73
CA HIS A 758 11.12 8.17 29.21
C HIS A 758 10.44 8.09 30.59
N TYR A 759 9.25 8.67 30.73
CA TYR A 759 8.18 8.01 31.49
C TYR A 759 7.10 7.52 30.52
N SER A 760 7.13 6.23 30.22
CA SER A 760 5.99 5.54 29.64
C SER A 760 4.95 5.36 30.74
N LEU A 761 3.84 6.08 30.67
CA LEU A 761 2.69 5.93 31.59
C LEU A 761 1.92 4.62 31.38
N SER A 762 2.52 3.61 30.74
CA SER A 762 1.86 2.33 30.46
C SER A 762 2.13 1.24 31.49
N GLU A 763 3.16 1.34 32.34
CA GLU A 763 3.47 0.24 33.28
C GLU A 763 4.03 0.77 34.61
N LEU A 764 3.15 0.96 35.60
CA LEU A 764 3.39 0.76 37.05
C LEU A 764 2.14 1.18 37.87
N PRO A 765 1.56 0.33 38.74
CA PRO A 765 0.31 0.65 39.46
C PRO A 765 0.43 1.63 40.65
N ARG A 766 1.60 2.24 40.92
CA ARG A 766 1.84 2.98 42.19
C ARG A 766 2.80 4.18 42.09
N ALA A 767 2.61 5.09 41.14
CA ALA A 767 3.27 6.39 41.16
C ALA A 767 2.29 7.50 41.61
N GLN A 768 2.20 7.76 42.91
CA GLN A 768 1.50 8.91 43.50
C GLN A 768 2.54 9.85 44.12
N VAL A 769 3.06 10.83 43.36
CA VAL A 769 4.05 11.78 43.91
C VAL A 769 3.61 13.25 43.81
N THR A 770 2.58 13.58 43.04
CA THR A 770 2.06 14.97 42.99
C THR A 770 0.84 15.23 43.89
N GLY A 771 0.22 14.19 44.46
CA GLY A 771 -0.95 14.32 45.36
C GLY A 771 -0.61 14.53 46.84
N GLY A 772 0.62 14.22 47.28
CA GLY A 772 0.98 14.14 48.70
C GLY A 772 1.25 15.48 49.40
N ILE A 773 1.50 16.57 48.65
CA ILE A 773 1.83 17.89 49.22
C ILE A 773 0.58 18.77 49.38
N LEU A 774 -0.47 18.53 48.59
CA LEU A 774 -1.70 19.35 48.61
C LEU A 774 -2.83 18.75 49.47
N ALA A 775 -2.77 17.46 49.82
CA ALA A 775 -3.75 16.81 50.69
C ALA A 775 -3.54 17.08 52.20
N THR A 776 -2.43 17.70 52.59
CA THR A 776 -2.00 17.82 54.01
C THR A 776 -2.58 19.05 54.72
N ALA A 777 -2.93 20.11 53.98
CA ALA A 777 -3.51 21.33 54.56
C ALA A 777 -4.95 21.16 55.11
N PRO A 778 -5.87 20.40 54.47
CA PRO A 778 -7.19 20.15 55.01
C PRO A 778 -7.17 19.28 56.28
N ALA A 779 -6.27 18.30 56.34
CA ALA A 779 -6.14 17.37 57.47
C ALA A 779 -5.65 18.08 58.74
N ILE A 780 -4.69 19.00 58.61
CA ILE A 780 -4.15 19.78 59.74
C ILE A 780 -5.21 20.72 60.33
N ASN A 781 -6.04 21.36 59.51
CA ASN A 781 -7.11 22.25 59.99
C ASN A 781 -8.32 21.50 60.56
N CYS A 782 -8.63 20.29 60.07
CA CYS A 782 -9.66 19.44 60.67
C CYS A 782 -9.26 18.95 62.08
N CYS A 783 -7.98 18.63 62.30
CA CYS A 783 -7.48 18.24 63.63
C CYS A 783 -7.47 19.40 64.64
N MET A 784 -7.45 20.67 64.20
CA MET A 784 -7.54 21.84 65.11
C MET A 784 -8.98 22.17 65.54
N LEU A 785 -10.00 21.73 64.80
CA LEU A 785 -11.41 22.04 65.06
C LEU A 785 -12.22 20.84 65.60
N LEU A 786 -11.66 19.62 65.57
CA LEU A 786 -12.24 18.38 66.12
C LEU A 786 -11.20 17.67 67.01
N PRO A 787 -11.13 17.98 68.32
CA PRO A 787 -10.06 17.53 69.21
C PRO A 787 -10.04 16.03 69.54
N GLU A 788 -10.98 15.24 69.01
CA GLU A 788 -11.13 13.79 69.25
C GLU A 788 -10.43 12.91 68.18
N LEU A 789 -9.77 13.51 67.17
CA LEU A 789 -8.99 12.79 66.16
C LEU A 789 -7.53 12.55 66.61
N PRO A 790 -6.88 11.42 66.26
CA PRO A 790 -5.48 11.19 66.61
C PRO A 790 -4.56 12.24 65.95
N THR A 791 -3.60 12.79 66.69
CA THR A 791 -2.56 13.66 66.14
C THR A 791 -1.64 12.88 65.21
N LEU A 792 -1.53 13.29 63.94
CA LEU A 792 -0.53 12.77 63.00
C LEU A 792 0.90 12.99 63.55
N PRO A 793 1.82 12.00 63.45
CA PRO A 793 3.23 12.23 63.73
C PRO A 793 3.78 13.25 62.73
N ARG A 794 4.23 14.40 63.26
CA ARG A 794 4.73 15.52 62.44
C ARG A 794 6.07 15.12 61.80
N MET A 795 6.14 15.02 60.47
CA MET A 795 7.41 14.87 59.75
C MET A 795 8.14 16.22 59.63
N PHE A 796 9.41 16.24 60.04
CA PHE A 796 10.28 17.42 60.15
C PHE A 796 10.49 18.19 58.81
N THR A 797 10.30 17.52 57.68
CA THR A 797 10.48 18.03 56.31
C THR A 797 9.38 18.97 55.84
N GLN A 798 8.15 18.85 56.35
CA GLN A 798 7.01 19.66 55.90
C GLN A 798 7.04 21.09 56.44
N ARG A 799 7.71 21.32 57.58
CA ARG A 799 7.81 22.66 58.21
C ARG A 799 8.67 23.62 57.38
N ARG A 800 9.81 23.15 56.87
CA ARG A 800 10.76 23.98 56.09
C ARG A 800 10.29 24.32 54.66
N ALA A 801 9.57 23.40 54.01
CA ALA A 801 9.07 23.63 52.65
C ALA A 801 7.97 24.72 52.63
N VAL A 802 7.06 24.66 53.60
CA VAL A 802 5.97 25.65 53.76
C VAL A 802 6.50 27.01 54.23
N GLU A 803 7.48 27.04 55.14
CA GLU A 803 8.14 28.28 55.59
C GLU A 803 8.96 28.98 54.48
N LYS A 804 9.40 28.27 53.43
CA LYS A 804 10.15 28.87 52.31
C LYS A 804 9.26 29.24 51.11
N LEU A 805 8.18 28.50 50.84
CA LEU A 805 7.20 28.86 49.79
C LEU A 805 6.44 30.16 50.13
N SER A 806 6.24 30.43 51.41
CA SER A 806 5.71 31.71 51.91
C SER A 806 6.66 32.90 51.71
N GLY A 807 7.91 32.66 51.26
CA GLY A 807 8.92 33.68 50.99
C GLY A 807 9.04 34.18 49.55
N GLY A 808 8.12 33.80 48.64
CA GLY A 808 8.03 34.36 47.29
C GLY A 808 8.89 33.69 46.20
N VAL A 809 8.88 32.36 46.11
CA VAL A 809 9.56 31.60 45.04
C VAL A 809 8.53 31.11 44.00
N HIS A 810 8.79 31.31 42.71
CA HIS A 810 7.95 30.83 41.61
C HIS A 810 8.54 29.57 40.95
N VAL A 811 7.76 28.48 40.90
CA VAL A 811 8.17 27.19 40.29
C VAL A 811 7.26 26.89 39.10
N GLY A 812 7.83 26.61 37.93
CA GLY A 812 7.10 26.26 36.71
C GLY A 812 7.46 24.86 36.20
N VAL A 813 6.46 24.06 35.81
CA VAL A 813 6.63 22.70 35.25
C VAL A 813 6.02 22.68 33.84
N PHE A 814 6.80 22.25 32.84
CA PHE A 814 6.32 22.07 31.46
C PHE A 814 6.09 20.59 31.15
N LEU A 815 4.94 20.26 30.56
CA LEU A 815 4.62 18.94 30.00
C LEU A 815 4.42 19.10 28.49
N HIS A 816 5.24 18.43 27.68
CA HIS A 816 5.12 18.45 26.22
C HIS A 816 4.20 17.32 25.72
N SER A 817 3.29 17.62 24.80
CA SER A 817 2.34 16.68 24.19
C SER A 817 2.81 16.26 22.79
N LYS A 818 3.11 14.97 22.61
CA LYS A 818 3.53 14.34 21.35
C LYS A 818 2.48 14.44 20.23
N ARG A 819 2.68 15.29 19.22
CA ARG A 819 2.27 15.01 17.83
C ARG A 819 3.31 15.54 16.84
N GLU A 820 3.93 14.59 16.13
CA GLU A 820 4.83 14.67 14.96
C GLU A 820 6.31 15.10 15.15
N PRO A 821 7.26 14.43 14.48
CA PRO A 821 8.69 14.72 14.60
C PRO A 821 9.10 15.80 13.59
N TYR A 822 9.41 17.00 14.06
CA TYR A 822 10.25 17.93 13.31
C TYR A 822 11.67 17.86 13.87
N VAL A 823 12.62 17.44 13.03
CA VAL A 823 14.05 17.61 13.30
C VAL A 823 14.34 19.11 13.24
N VAL A 824 14.59 19.74 14.38
CA VAL A 824 15.00 21.15 14.46
C VAL A 824 16.35 21.22 15.18
N GLN A 825 17.34 21.79 14.48
CA GLN A 825 18.68 22.05 14.99
C GLN A 825 18.65 22.97 16.23
N PRO A 826 19.61 22.83 17.16
CA PRO A 826 19.59 23.54 18.43
C PRO A 826 19.91 25.03 18.24
N GLY A 827 18.99 25.92 18.61
CA GLY A 827 19.34 27.34 18.81
C GLY A 827 18.28 28.41 18.55
N ARG A 828 17.06 28.13 18.08
CA ARG A 828 16.13 29.21 17.65
C ARG A 828 14.73 29.29 18.27
N ILE A 829 14.27 28.35 19.11
CA ILE A 829 12.85 28.34 19.57
C ILE A 829 12.59 29.13 20.88
N PHE A 830 13.60 29.63 21.59
CA PHE A 830 13.37 30.36 22.85
C PHE A 830 13.00 31.85 22.72
N SER A 831 12.77 32.38 21.51
CA SER A 831 12.42 33.81 21.31
C SER A 831 11.00 34.08 20.80
N SER A 832 10.24 33.08 20.36
CA SER A 832 8.90 33.28 19.76
C SER A 832 7.73 32.96 20.68
N ALA A 833 7.96 32.45 21.89
CA ALA A 833 6.91 32.22 22.90
C ALA A 833 6.86 33.31 23.99
N LEU A 834 7.59 34.41 23.81
CA LEU A 834 7.72 35.53 24.76
C LEU A 834 7.43 36.91 24.14
N LYS A 835 6.59 36.95 23.09
CA LYS A 835 5.91 38.17 22.64
C LYS A 835 4.40 38.00 22.73
#